data_AF-A0A1M5ABS0-F1
#
_entry.id   AF-A0A1M5ABS0-F1
#
_cell.length_a   1.000
_cell.length_b   1.000
_cell.length_c   1.000
_cell.angle_alpha   90.00
_cell.angle_beta   90.00
_cell.angle_gamma   90.00
#
_symmetry.space_group_name_H-M   'P 1'
#
loop_
_entity.id
_entity.type
_entity.pdbx_description
1 polymer ?
#
loop_
_entity_poly.entity_id
_entity_poly.type
_entity_poly.pdbx_seq_one_letter_code
_entity_poly.pdbx_strand_id
1 'polypeptide(L)'
;MKNSILLVYFLFLVFASASCKEDDTMTVNVRFNEQAGYAPQELSSWAHAMFIFDNHSCTGLEMAPDQASLKDMSIEAGNRATVIAYESDKNLNFGKVGSGSASTDYYVSLKDINGDIPQIWMQHTPLNEATNGFAMKPLTSVITVNLLNAPETFEQISFSLPDMTDALYLSSGKVEALNTIQDKQITIKSGESGIKKAVFPMLKTDGSWVLTYNLKLQDTTLEGTLEVSKGIKAGQTLELNVDFSKYLSESLYTLAYRYTAYHADLWTEQKEEFFRLWPGDDTFKDKNKYYNVYVLQDKRWKTVDVRNTLCSDGPRHHAEIWNDWDNSKMLRDTMCYANFIDEFNGPVKIRVEKRTGGKFSSFQVRPSSYGIQPVECAKNTIEFTLPDWESRKVSVEFDGDRYHNLFLFPNRPDTNKPDVTASNVKYYGPGEHHTGSITLLENETLYIDEGATLYAEKLFVRGNNVTITGRGILSGEKNRHWGEDYANGDILMSVQGQGVGLKNFTLSGITIIDSPSWAVAIWNTDNVMIDNINLICWILNGDGIDLCSVAGATVKDSFIRTYDDCITLKVRFNNDPETDTKDVLIQKCIIWCDYARGIIIGPECGDWTWGTGGISNCLIEDCIVLEQSNGDGDFRAALSAVQQEQHGGGAAPMRNITFRNILIDDIQPTGRPICVEQTQQKNGCTMEDILFQNITIIDKSGCRYKSTVVTNNSWISRLTFDNITYNGAKIMGEGDHLQIQGNAEVFYK
;
A
#
# COMPACT_ATOMS: atom_id res chain seq x y z
N MET A 1 19.94 -52.29 18.72
CA MET A 1 19.29 -53.51 18.17
C MET A 1 17.82 -53.23 18.02
N LYS A 2 17.07 -53.57 16.97
CA LYS A 2 17.30 -54.08 15.61
C LYS A 2 15.90 -53.92 14.94
N ASN A 3 15.86 -53.52 13.67
CA ASN A 3 14.82 -53.84 12.65
C ASN A 3 13.39 -53.28 12.88
N SER A 4 12.59 -52.76 11.94
CA SER A 4 12.54 -52.65 10.47
C SER A 4 11.59 -51.47 10.14
N ILE A 5 11.92 -50.47 9.33
CA ILE A 5 11.79 -50.40 7.86
C ILE A 5 10.44 -50.96 7.34
N LEU A 6 9.50 -50.08 6.98
CA LEU A 6 9.02 -49.81 5.60
C LEU A 6 7.71 -49.01 5.64
N LEU A 7 7.66 -47.79 5.09
CA LEU A 7 6.63 -47.41 4.11
C LEU A 7 6.92 -46.06 3.42
N VAL A 8 6.92 -46.12 2.08
CA VAL A 8 6.71 -45.05 1.10
C VAL A 8 7.83 -44.03 0.86
N TYR A 9 8.82 -44.44 0.06
CA TYR A 9 9.40 -43.56 -0.96
C TYR A 9 9.39 -44.35 -2.28
N PHE A 10 8.56 -43.89 -3.22
CA PHE A 10 8.43 -44.47 -4.54
C PHE A 10 9.05 -43.51 -5.56
N LEU A 11 9.79 -44.10 -6.51
CA LEU A 11 10.31 -43.55 -7.76
C LEU A 11 11.66 -42.80 -7.72
N PHE A 12 12.75 -43.57 -7.74
CA PHE A 12 13.95 -43.24 -8.53
C PHE A 12 14.60 -44.55 -9.00
N LEU A 13 14.56 -44.81 -10.32
CA LEU A 13 15.57 -45.50 -11.15
C LEU A 13 14.90 -46.17 -12.37
N VAL A 14 15.07 -45.57 -13.54
CA VAL A 14 15.25 -46.29 -14.80
C VAL A 14 16.47 -45.67 -15.48
N PHE A 15 17.56 -46.42 -15.55
CA PHE A 15 18.66 -46.19 -16.48
C PHE A 15 18.25 -46.73 -17.85
N ALA A 16 18.45 -45.93 -18.90
CA ALA A 16 18.96 -46.32 -20.24
C ALA A 16 18.36 -45.42 -21.33
N SER A 17 19.10 -44.38 -21.72
CA SER A 17 19.63 -44.22 -23.07
C SER A 17 20.32 -42.87 -23.15
N ALA A 18 21.61 -42.91 -23.47
CA ALA A 18 22.34 -41.76 -23.95
C ALA A 18 21.66 -41.27 -25.23
N SER A 19 20.84 -40.24 -25.11
CA SER A 19 20.72 -39.24 -26.16
C SER A 19 21.77 -38.21 -25.79
N CYS A 20 22.83 -38.09 -26.58
CA CYS A 20 23.75 -36.97 -26.50
C CYS A 20 22.90 -35.70 -26.41
N LYS A 21 22.93 -35.02 -25.26
CA LYS A 21 22.69 -33.58 -25.27
C LYS A 21 23.81 -33.04 -26.15
N GLU A 22 23.44 -32.57 -27.34
CA GLU A 22 24.30 -31.66 -28.09
C GLU A 22 24.81 -30.63 -27.08
N ASP A 23 26.13 -30.46 -27.03
CA ASP A 23 26.75 -29.33 -26.36
C ASP A 23 25.95 -28.08 -26.70
N ASP A 24 25.46 -27.35 -25.69
CA ASP A 24 24.94 -25.99 -25.87
C ASP A 24 26.13 -25.15 -26.36
N THR A 25 26.37 -25.19 -27.67
CA THR A 25 27.49 -24.52 -28.31
C THR A 25 27.41 -23.03 -27.98
N MET A 26 28.46 -22.49 -27.36
CA MET A 26 28.63 -21.08 -26.98
C MET A 26 28.81 -20.16 -28.20
N THR A 27 27.96 -20.33 -29.21
CA THR A 27 28.17 -19.77 -30.54
C THR A 27 26.92 -19.09 -31.05
N VAL A 28 27.05 -17.84 -31.49
CA VAL A 28 25.97 -17.07 -32.10
C VAL A 28 26.17 -17.05 -33.60
N ASN A 29 25.22 -17.66 -34.32
CA ASN A 29 25.12 -17.50 -35.76
C ASN A 29 24.47 -16.15 -36.06
N VAL A 30 25.27 -15.17 -36.47
CA VAL A 30 24.74 -13.88 -36.90
C VAL A 30 24.04 -14.04 -38.25
N ARG A 31 22.72 -13.84 -38.27
CA ARG A 31 21.90 -13.95 -39.49
C ARG A 31 21.97 -12.65 -40.30
N PHE A 32 23.11 -12.37 -40.92
CA PHE A 32 23.32 -11.15 -41.72
C PHE A 32 22.31 -10.97 -42.87
N ASN A 33 21.77 -12.08 -43.40
CA ASN A 33 20.78 -12.05 -44.48
C ASN A 33 19.42 -11.46 -44.04
N GLU A 34 19.13 -11.45 -42.73
CA GLU A 34 17.92 -10.87 -42.15
C GLU A 34 18.12 -9.39 -41.75
N GLN A 35 19.36 -8.87 -41.84
CA GLN A 35 19.66 -7.47 -41.53
C GLN A 35 19.37 -6.56 -42.73
N ALA A 36 18.77 -5.39 -42.48
CA ALA A 36 18.57 -4.38 -43.51
C ALA A 36 19.90 -3.86 -44.09
N GLY A 37 19.91 -3.44 -45.36
CA GLY A 37 21.11 -2.95 -46.05
C GLY A 37 21.41 -1.51 -45.68
N TYR A 38 22.36 -1.30 -44.77
CA TYR A 38 22.93 0.01 -44.49
C TYR A 38 24.46 -0.05 -44.40
N ALA A 39 25.11 0.82 -45.17
CA ALA A 39 26.56 1.03 -45.16
C ALA A 39 26.84 2.49 -44.79
N PRO A 40 27.66 2.78 -43.76
CA PRO A 40 28.08 4.14 -43.43
C PRO A 40 28.75 4.81 -44.64
N GLN A 41 28.57 6.12 -44.79
CA GLN A 41 29.20 6.87 -45.89
C GLN A 41 30.73 6.75 -45.88
N GLU A 42 31.32 6.65 -44.69
CA GLU A 42 32.76 6.52 -44.47
C GLU A 42 33.27 5.09 -44.59
N LEU A 43 32.40 4.08 -44.75
CA LEU A 43 32.78 2.66 -44.74
C LEU A 43 33.91 2.37 -45.73
N SER A 44 33.87 2.98 -46.93
CA SER A 44 34.89 2.80 -47.96
C SER A 44 36.30 3.30 -47.56
N SER A 45 36.37 4.20 -46.58
CA SER A 45 37.63 4.76 -46.05
C SER A 45 38.19 3.98 -44.85
N TRP A 46 37.44 3.01 -44.31
CA TRP A 46 37.88 2.18 -43.19
C TRP A 46 38.86 1.11 -43.67
N ALA A 47 39.67 0.58 -42.75
CA ALA A 47 40.57 -0.52 -43.07
C ALA A 47 39.76 -1.78 -43.41
N HIS A 48 40.16 -2.47 -44.47
CA HIS A 48 39.52 -3.69 -44.97
C HIS A 48 40.46 -4.89 -44.83
N ALA A 49 39.88 -6.04 -44.48
CA ALA A 49 40.59 -7.31 -44.50
C ALA A 49 39.72 -8.37 -45.17
N MET A 50 40.26 -9.02 -46.21
CA MET A 50 39.61 -10.08 -46.96
C MET A 50 40.35 -11.39 -46.73
N PHE A 51 39.59 -12.44 -46.39
CA PHE A 51 40.08 -13.79 -46.14
C PHE A 51 39.33 -14.76 -47.07
N ILE A 52 40.06 -15.62 -47.75
CA ILE A 52 39.52 -16.70 -48.57
C ILE A 52 39.83 -18.02 -47.87
N PHE A 53 38.82 -18.89 -47.76
CA PHE A 53 38.98 -20.19 -47.16
C PHE A 53 38.52 -21.29 -48.12
N ASP A 54 39.15 -22.46 -47.98
CA ASP A 54 38.58 -23.74 -48.41
C ASP A 54 37.89 -24.42 -47.20
N ASN A 55 37.60 -25.73 -47.28
CA ASN A 55 36.95 -26.47 -46.19
C ASN A 55 37.81 -26.62 -44.92
N HIS A 56 39.13 -26.43 -44.99
CA HIS A 56 40.08 -26.77 -43.93
C HIS A 56 40.99 -25.60 -43.51
N SER A 57 41.32 -24.70 -44.43
CA SER A 57 42.38 -23.70 -44.28
C SER A 57 42.04 -22.35 -44.92
N CYS A 58 42.78 -21.32 -44.52
CA CYS A 58 42.77 -20.02 -45.20
C CYS A 58 43.77 -20.05 -46.36
N THR A 59 43.30 -19.78 -47.56
CA THR A 59 44.06 -19.93 -48.80
C THR A 59 44.45 -18.60 -49.42
N GLY A 60 43.85 -17.50 -48.98
CA GLY A 60 44.20 -16.14 -49.39
C GLY A 60 43.84 -15.13 -48.30
N LEU A 61 44.68 -14.10 -48.16
CA LEU A 61 44.48 -13.01 -47.21
C LEU A 61 45.04 -11.72 -47.82
N GLU A 62 44.24 -10.66 -47.81
CA GLU A 62 44.69 -9.30 -48.12
C GLU A 62 44.14 -8.33 -47.07
N MET A 63 45.00 -7.45 -46.56
CA MET A 63 44.61 -6.35 -45.68
C MET A 63 45.01 -5.03 -46.31
N ALA A 64 44.12 -4.05 -46.24
CA ALA A 64 44.27 -2.75 -46.88
C ALA A 64 43.79 -1.62 -45.94
N PRO A 65 44.39 -0.42 -46.02
CA PRO A 65 43.98 0.71 -45.18
C PRO A 65 42.61 1.29 -45.57
N ASP A 66 42.13 1.00 -46.79
CA ASP A 66 40.85 1.44 -47.34
C ASP A 66 40.33 0.44 -48.38
N GLN A 67 39.09 0.62 -48.83
CA GLN A 67 38.46 -0.27 -49.81
C GLN A 67 39.15 -0.21 -51.18
N ALA A 68 39.64 0.96 -51.60
CA ALA A 68 40.23 1.17 -52.91
C ALA A 68 41.61 0.49 -53.05
N SER A 69 42.31 0.31 -51.94
CA SER A 69 43.61 -0.34 -51.84
C SER A 69 43.52 -1.86 -51.71
N LEU A 70 42.31 -2.42 -51.53
CA LEU A 70 42.09 -3.86 -51.40
C LEU A 70 42.29 -4.52 -52.77
N LYS A 71 43.28 -5.42 -52.87
CA LYS A 71 43.58 -6.11 -54.13
C LYS A 71 42.61 -7.25 -54.39
N ASP A 72 42.30 -7.47 -55.66
CA ASP A 72 41.60 -8.66 -56.11
C ASP A 72 42.43 -9.91 -55.78
N MET A 73 41.77 -10.94 -55.25
CA MET A 73 42.39 -12.23 -54.96
C MET A 73 41.88 -13.31 -55.92
N SER A 74 42.76 -14.25 -56.29
CA SER A 74 42.42 -15.32 -57.24
C SER A 74 41.31 -16.22 -56.70
N ILE A 75 40.31 -16.48 -57.55
CA ILE A 75 39.12 -17.30 -57.26
C ILE A 75 39.46 -18.80 -57.23
N GLU A 76 40.65 -19.21 -57.67
CA GLU A 76 41.04 -20.62 -57.82
C GLU A 76 41.40 -21.31 -56.49
N ALA A 77 41.43 -20.59 -55.37
CA ALA A 77 42.03 -21.08 -54.12
C ALA A 77 41.03 -21.39 -52.99
N GLY A 78 39.70 -21.25 -53.13
CA GLY A 78 38.78 -21.50 -52.01
C GLY A 78 37.31 -21.60 -52.41
N ASN A 79 36.42 -21.76 -51.42
CA ASN A 79 34.96 -21.83 -51.63
C ASN A 79 34.16 -20.75 -50.89
N ARG A 80 34.79 -20.01 -49.97
CA ARG A 80 34.15 -18.94 -49.19
C ARG A 80 35.09 -17.76 -48.99
N ALA A 81 34.51 -16.57 -48.89
CA ALA A 81 35.21 -15.33 -48.59
C ALA A 81 34.55 -14.62 -47.42
N THR A 82 35.40 -14.02 -46.56
CA THR A 82 34.96 -13.11 -45.51
C THR A 82 35.69 -11.79 -45.67
N VAL A 83 34.94 -10.71 -45.82
CA VAL A 83 35.46 -9.35 -45.80
C VAL A 83 34.98 -8.67 -44.56
N ILE A 84 35.89 -8.02 -43.84
CA ILE A 84 35.56 -7.12 -42.74
C ILE A 84 36.10 -5.73 -43.02
N ALA A 85 35.36 -4.73 -42.59
CA ALA A 85 35.74 -3.32 -42.60
C ALA A 85 35.62 -2.83 -41.18
N TYR A 86 36.66 -2.17 -40.66
CA TYR A 86 36.72 -1.75 -39.26
C TYR A 86 37.26 -0.33 -39.14
N GLU A 87 36.58 0.44 -38.29
CA GLU A 87 36.89 1.86 -38.05
C GLU A 87 38.28 2.09 -37.46
N SER A 88 38.76 1.14 -36.63
CA SER A 88 40.09 1.16 -36.02
C SER A 88 40.51 -0.24 -35.57
N ASP A 89 41.81 -0.53 -35.53
CA ASP A 89 42.38 -1.78 -35.02
C ASP A 89 42.93 -1.68 -33.59
N LYS A 90 42.85 -0.49 -32.95
CA LYS A 90 43.44 -0.22 -31.63
C LYS A 90 43.02 -1.26 -30.59
N ASN A 91 41.73 -1.62 -30.56
CA ASN A 91 41.17 -2.62 -29.65
C ASN A 91 40.88 -3.98 -30.32
N LEU A 92 41.41 -4.23 -31.53
CA LEU A 92 41.26 -5.50 -32.22
C LEU A 92 42.53 -6.35 -32.13
N ASN A 93 42.34 -7.64 -31.95
CA ASN A 93 43.36 -8.67 -32.04
C ASN A 93 42.99 -9.62 -33.18
N PHE A 94 43.88 -9.73 -34.17
CA PHE A 94 43.73 -10.70 -35.25
C PHE A 94 44.45 -11.99 -34.84
N GLY A 95 43.83 -13.13 -35.08
CA GLY A 95 44.45 -14.44 -34.89
C GLY A 95 45.62 -14.67 -35.86
N LYS A 96 45.52 -15.66 -36.75
CA LYS A 96 46.54 -15.84 -37.80
C LYS A 96 46.39 -14.80 -38.91
N VAL A 97 47.52 -14.21 -39.31
CA VAL A 97 47.62 -13.17 -40.35
C VAL A 97 48.50 -13.59 -41.54
N GLY A 98 48.44 -14.87 -41.93
CA GLY A 98 49.08 -15.40 -43.13
C GLY A 98 48.31 -16.62 -43.67
N SER A 99 48.52 -17.05 -44.91
CA SER A 99 47.81 -18.20 -45.51
C SER A 99 48.33 -19.56 -45.00
N GLY A 100 47.48 -20.58 -45.04
CA GLY A 100 47.85 -22.00 -44.86
C GLY A 100 47.64 -22.59 -43.47
N SER A 101 47.13 -21.83 -42.49
CA SER A 101 46.77 -22.38 -41.17
C SER A 101 45.33 -22.92 -41.14
N ALA A 102 44.94 -23.60 -40.06
CA ALA A 102 43.59 -24.15 -39.92
C ALA A 102 42.56 -23.02 -39.85
N SER A 103 41.38 -23.23 -40.45
CA SER A 103 40.30 -22.23 -40.54
C SER A 103 39.79 -21.70 -39.19
N THR A 104 40.02 -22.42 -38.09
CA THR A 104 39.69 -22.02 -36.71
C THR A 104 40.67 -21.02 -36.12
N ASP A 105 41.88 -20.90 -36.68
CA ASP A 105 42.92 -19.99 -36.19
C ASP A 105 42.73 -18.54 -36.68
N TYR A 106 41.73 -18.31 -37.54
CA TYR A 106 41.42 -17.01 -38.14
C TYR A 106 40.16 -16.43 -37.49
N TYR A 107 40.39 -15.51 -36.56
CA TYR A 107 39.36 -14.76 -35.88
C TYR A 107 39.81 -13.31 -35.68
N VAL A 108 38.83 -12.44 -35.41
CA VAL A 108 39.06 -11.08 -34.91
C VAL A 108 38.41 -10.98 -33.55
N SER A 109 39.21 -10.77 -32.51
CA SER A 109 38.74 -10.62 -31.15
C SER A 109 39.01 -9.23 -30.59
N LEU A 110 38.35 -8.88 -29.50
CA LEU A 110 38.65 -7.69 -28.74
C LEU A 110 39.90 -7.92 -27.86
N LYS A 111 40.75 -6.89 -27.71
CA LYS A 111 41.84 -6.91 -26.73
C LYS A 111 41.30 -6.68 -25.32
N ASP A 112 40.35 -5.77 -25.20
CA ASP A 112 39.63 -5.44 -23.97
C ASP A 112 38.16 -5.19 -24.30
N ILE A 113 37.27 -6.02 -23.74
CA ILE A 113 35.83 -5.85 -23.95
C ILE A 113 35.34 -4.51 -23.40
N ASN A 114 35.96 -3.98 -22.34
CA ASN A 114 35.58 -2.72 -21.71
C ASN A 114 36.18 -1.49 -22.42
N GLY A 115 37.18 -1.67 -23.26
CA GLY A 115 37.78 -0.63 -24.08
C GLY A 115 36.85 -0.07 -25.17
N ASP A 116 37.37 0.89 -25.95
CA ASP A 116 36.65 1.43 -27.11
C ASP A 116 36.62 0.39 -28.23
N ILE A 117 35.45 -0.20 -28.43
CA ILE A 117 35.20 -1.18 -29.50
C ILE A 117 34.98 -0.39 -30.80
N PRO A 118 35.70 -0.70 -31.89
CA PRO A 118 35.49 -0.06 -33.17
C PRO A 118 34.20 -0.58 -33.80
N GLN A 119 33.62 0.22 -34.69
CA GLN A 119 32.57 -0.27 -35.58
C GLN A 119 33.14 -1.29 -36.57
N ILE A 120 32.45 -2.43 -36.72
CA ILE A 120 32.84 -3.51 -37.64
C ILE A 120 31.66 -3.89 -38.53
N TRP A 121 31.91 -3.83 -39.83
CA TRP A 121 31.02 -4.32 -40.86
C TRP A 121 31.65 -5.55 -41.50
N MET A 122 30.84 -6.50 -41.92
CA MET A 122 31.35 -7.72 -42.54
C MET A 122 30.42 -8.27 -43.61
N GLN A 123 30.99 -9.10 -44.47
CA GLN A 123 30.26 -10.01 -45.33
C GLN A 123 30.95 -11.36 -45.29
N HIS A 124 30.16 -12.41 -45.08
CA HIS A 124 30.58 -13.80 -45.21
C HIS A 124 29.74 -14.45 -46.31
N THR A 125 30.38 -14.91 -47.38
CA THR A 125 29.68 -15.33 -48.60
C THR A 125 30.45 -16.42 -49.36
N PRO A 126 29.78 -17.26 -50.16
CA PRO A 126 30.45 -18.10 -51.14
C PRO A 126 31.37 -17.29 -52.07
N LEU A 127 32.54 -17.82 -52.41
CA LEU A 127 33.57 -17.08 -53.15
C LEU A 127 33.10 -16.62 -54.54
N ASN A 128 32.21 -17.38 -55.19
CA ASN A 128 31.61 -17.02 -56.47
C ASN A 128 30.69 -15.79 -56.38
N GLU A 129 30.07 -15.54 -55.23
CA GLU A 129 29.20 -14.38 -54.98
C GLU A 129 30.00 -13.12 -54.61
N ALA A 130 31.21 -13.27 -54.07
CA ALA A 130 32.11 -12.16 -53.72
C ALA A 130 32.61 -11.35 -54.95
N THR A 131 32.54 -11.93 -56.15
CA THR A 131 33.07 -11.32 -57.40
C THR A 131 32.25 -10.14 -57.94
N ASN A 132 31.06 -9.90 -57.41
CA ASN A 132 30.16 -8.81 -57.82
C ASN A 132 30.22 -7.59 -56.88
N GLY A 133 31.25 -7.50 -56.03
CA GLY A 133 31.40 -6.45 -55.01
C GLY A 133 30.81 -6.85 -53.64
N PHE A 134 31.15 -6.08 -52.61
CA PHE A 134 30.81 -6.42 -51.23
C PHE A 134 29.55 -5.72 -50.73
N ALA A 135 28.57 -6.50 -50.26
CA ALA A 135 27.35 -6.03 -49.60
C ALA A 135 27.48 -6.19 -48.09
N MET A 136 28.33 -5.35 -47.48
CA MET A 136 28.70 -5.48 -46.07
C MET A 136 27.55 -5.10 -45.12
N LYS A 137 27.49 -5.80 -43.99
CA LYS A 137 26.47 -5.65 -42.95
C LYS A 137 27.11 -5.40 -41.59
N PRO A 138 26.46 -4.63 -40.69
CA PRO A 138 27.01 -4.35 -39.38
C PRO A 138 27.12 -5.62 -38.53
N LEU A 139 28.32 -5.88 -38.01
CA LEU A 139 28.53 -6.84 -36.94
C LEU A 139 28.27 -6.20 -35.58
N THR A 140 28.88 -5.03 -35.34
CA THR A 140 28.76 -4.33 -34.06
C THR A 140 27.47 -3.52 -33.98
N SER A 141 26.88 -3.49 -32.80
CA SER A 141 25.73 -2.63 -32.47
C SER A 141 26.19 -1.37 -31.75
N VAL A 142 25.38 -0.32 -31.76
CA VAL A 142 25.68 0.94 -31.09
C VAL A 142 24.71 1.15 -29.95
N ILE A 143 25.26 1.46 -28.78
CA ILE A 143 24.51 1.88 -27.60
C ILE A 143 24.73 3.37 -27.41
N THR A 144 23.65 4.12 -27.31
CA THR A 144 23.67 5.54 -26.94
C THR A 144 23.15 5.68 -25.53
N VAL A 145 23.87 6.41 -24.68
CA VAL A 145 23.37 6.76 -23.34
C VAL A 145 23.08 8.26 -23.31
N ASN A 146 21.84 8.59 -22.98
CA ASN A 146 21.35 9.95 -22.87
C ASN A 146 21.08 10.29 -21.41
N LEU A 147 21.61 11.42 -20.97
CA LEU A 147 21.29 12.02 -19.68
C LEU A 147 20.38 13.21 -19.91
N LEU A 148 19.14 13.13 -19.41
CA LEU A 148 18.15 14.20 -19.51
C LEU A 148 17.98 14.85 -18.14
N ASN A 149 18.09 16.18 -18.09
CA ASN A 149 17.90 16.97 -16.87
C ASN A 149 18.82 16.59 -15.69
N ALA A 150 20.01 16.05 -15.96
CA ALA A 150 20.93 15.58 -14.93
C ALA A 150 21.23 16.69 -13.90
N PRO A 151 21.10 16.41 -12.58
CA PRO A 151 21.35 17.41 -11.55
C PRO A 151 22.85 17.75 -11.46
N GLU A 152 23.19 18.91 -10.88
CA GLU A 152 24.59 19.30 -10.63
C GLU A 152 25.35 18.29 -9.75
N THR A 153 24.62 17.52 -8.95
CA THR A 153 25.17 16.47 -8.09
C THR A 153 25.52 15.18 -8.85
N PHE A 154 25.17 15.04 -10.13
CA PHE A 154 25.49 13.86 -10.93
C PHE A 154 27.00 13.75 -11.18
N GLU A 155 27.58 12.58 -10.83
CA GLU A 155 28.99 12.27 -11.06
C GLU A 155 29.19 11.30 -12.22
N GLN A 156 28.50 10.15 -12.19
CA GLN A 156 28.58 9.14 -13.24
C GLN A 156 27.43 8.13 -13.17
N ILE A 157 27.18 7.41 -14.26
CA ILE A 157 26.40 6.18 -14.27
C ILE A 157 27.15 5.10 -15.04
N SER A 158 27.20 3.89 -14.47
CA SER A 158 27.80 2.70 -15.07
C SER A 158 26.74 1.64 -15.33
N PHE A 159 26.80 0.97 -16.48
CA PHE A 159 25.94 -0.13 -16.88
C PHE A 159 26.75 -1.40 -17.12
N SER A 160 26.28 -2.55 -16.64
CA SER A 160 26.84 -3.87 -16.96
C SER A 160 25.94 -4.61 -17.95
N LEU A 161 26.49 -4.95 -19.10
CA LEU A 161 25.84 -5.78 -20.11
C LEU A 161 26.39 -7.20 -19.99
N PRO A 162 25.59 -8.19 -19.61
CA PRO A 162 26.05 -9.55 -19.37
C PRO A 162 26.22 -10.33 -20.67
N ASP A 163 26.94 -11.46 -20.58
CA ASP A 163 26.98 -12.51 -21.59
C ASP A 163 27.36 -12.04 -23.00
N MET A 164 28.35 -11.15 -23.09
CA MET A 164 28.79 -10.56 -24.36
C MET A 164 29.74 -11.47 -25.12
N THR A 165 29.64 -11.50 -26.44
CA THR A 165 30.66 -12.09 -27.32
C THR A 165 31.82 -11.12 -27.53
N ASP A 166 33.00 -11.63 -27.84
CA ASP A 166 34.21 -10.81 -28.03
C ASP A 166 35.09 -11.26 -29.20
N ALA A 167 34.67 -12.28 -29.97
CA ALA A 167 35.39 -12.75 -31.14
C ALA A 167 34.48 -13.11 -32.31
N LEU A 168 34.90 -12.72 -33.52
CA LEU A 168 34.35 -13.15 -34.80
C LEU A 168 35.27 -14.21 -35.43
N TYR A 169 34.75 -15.42 -35.67
CA TYR A 169 35.45 -16.45 -36.43
C TYR A 169 35.22 -16.25 -37.92
N LEU A 170 36.30 -15.91 -38.63
CA LEU A 170 36.24 -15.43 -40.00
C LEU A 170 35.84 -16.52 -40.99
N SER A 171 36.14 -17.79 -40.72
CA SER A 171 35.82 -18.90 -41.62
C SER A 171 34.34 -19.32 -41.59
N SER A 172 33.63 -19.01 -40.50
CA SER A 172 32.25 -19.40 -40.26
C SER A 172 31.28 -18.21 -40.22
N GLY A 173 31.79 -17.00 -40.01
CA GLY A 173 30.99 -15.80 -39.76
C GLY A 173 30.27 -15.79 -38.41
N LYS A 174 30.64 -16.70 -37.49
CA LYS A 174 30.06 -16.81 -36.15
C LYS A 174 30.75 -15.89 -35.15
N VAL A 175 30.00 -15.42 -34.15
CA VAL A 175 30.58 -14.73 -32.99
C VAL A 175 30.42 -15.53 -31.71
N GLU A 176 31.46 -15.51 -30.89
CA GLU A 176 31.61 -16.35 -29.69
C GLU A 176 32.43 -15.59 -28.63
N ALA A 177 32.51 -16.14 -27.42
CA ALA A 177 33.48 -15.71 -26.42
C ALA A 177 34.80 -16.48 -26.63
N LEU A 178 35.91 -15.80 -26.86
CA LEU A 178 37.18 -16.44 -27.24
C LEU A 178 37.75 -17.35 -26.13
N ASN A 179 37.65 -16.91 -24.88
CA ASN A 179 38.19 -17.63 -23.72
C ASN A 179 37.10 -17.89 -22.68
N THR A 180 36.53 -16.81 -22.16
CA THR A 180 35.51 -16.83 -21.11
C THR A 180 34.47 -15.77 -21.42
N ILE A 181 33.23 -16.02 -21.03
CA ILE A 181 32.14 -15.05 -21.11
C ILE A 181 32.47 -13.85 -20.20
N GLN A 182 32.26 -12.64 -20.72
CA GLN A 182 32.56 -11.40 -20.02
C GLN A 182 31.39 -10.41 -20.12
N ASP A 183 31.35 -9.50 -19.16
CA ASP A 183 30.40 -8.39 -19.14
C ASP A 183 31.03 -7.14 -19.75
N LYS A 184 30.25 -6.40 -20.53
CA LYS A 184 30.63 -5.07 -21.03
C LYS A 184 30.17 -4.00 -20.04
N GLN A 185 31.13 -3.25 -19.50
CA GLN A 185 30.89 -2.05 -18.72
C GLN A 185 30.79 -0.82 -19.63
N ILE A 186 29.76 -0.01 -19.41
CA ILE A 186 29.58 1.30 -20.06
C ILE A 186 29.42 2.35 -18.97
N THR A 187 30.38 3.26 -18.86
CA THR A 187 30.35 4.34 -17.87
C THR A 187 30.24 5.69 -18.56
N ILE A 188 29.30 6.51 -18.11
CA ILE A 188 29.08 7.89 -18.55
C ILE A 188 29.32 8.81 -17.36
N LYS A 189 30.17 9.81 -17.52
CA LYS A 189 30.50 10.77 -16.47
C LYS A 189 29.75 12.08 -16.65
N SER A 190 29.76 12.91 -15.60
CA SER A 190 29.24 14.27 -15.65
C SER A 190 29.84 15.07 -16.81
N GLY A 191 28.98 15.74 -17.57
CA GLY A 191 29.36 16.46 -18.80
C GLY A 191 29.36 15.62 -20.07
N GLU A 192 29.19 14.29 -19.98
CA GLU A 192 29.10 13.39 -21.13
C GLU A 192 27.61 13.01 -21.37
N SER A 193 27.05 13.35 -22.54
CA SER A 193 25.68 12.93 -22.93
C SER A 193 25.62 12.67 -24.43
N GLY A 194 24.79 11.71 -24.84
CA GLY A 194 24.72 11.27 -26.23
C GLY A 194 25.94 10.44 -26.66
N ILE A 195 26.66 9.85 -25.69
CA ILE A 195 27.85 9.05 -25.97
C ILE A 195 27.43 7.75 -26.64
N LYS A 196 28.05 7.48 -27.79
CA LYS A 196 27.88 6.24 -28.56
C LYS A 196 29.01 5.28 -28.24
N LYS A 197 28.66 4.04 -27.87
CA LYS A 197 29.60 2.94 -27.66
C LYS A 197 29.21 1.76 -28.54
N ALA A 198 30.16 1.27 -29.34
CA ALA A 198 29.95 0.04 -30.09
C ALA A 198 30.07 -1.17 -29.15
N VAL A 199 29.33 -2.22 -29.45
CA VAL A 199 29.37 -3.50 -28.73
C VAL A 199 29.24 -4.66 -29.72
N PHE A 200 29.82 -5.79 -29.34
CA PHE A 200 29.56 -7.06 -30.02
C PHE A 200 28.17 -7.60 -29.65
N PRO A 201 27.62 -8.56 -30.41
CA PRO A 201 26.35 -9.18 -30.06
C PRO A 201 26.42 -9.96 -28.72
N MET A 202 25.28 -10.08 -28.04
CA MET A 202 25.13 -10.97 -26.88
C MET A 202 25.03 -12.44 -27.31
N LEU A 203 25.43 -13.36 -26.42
CA LEU A 203 25.30 -14.80 -26.63
C LEU A 203 23.84 -15.25 -26.79
N LYS A 204 22.92 -14.69 -25.99
CA LYS A 204 21.49 -14.96 -26.06
C LYS A 204 20.75 -13.75 -26.58
N THR A 205 20.22 -13.82 -27.80
CA THR A 205 19.55 -12.68 -28.45
C THR A 205 18.02 -12.76 -28.48
N ASP A 206 17.44 -13.93 -28.21
CA ASP A 206 15.99 -14.18 -28.30
C ASP A 206 15.28 -14.33 -26.93
N GLY A 207 15.94 -13.96 -25.84
CA GLY A 207 15.39 -13.98 -24.48
C GLY A 207 15.63 -12.67 -23.70
N SER A 208 14.92 -12.50 -22.58
CA SER A 208 15.13 -11.35 -21.69
C SER A 208 16.43 -11.49 -20.89
N TRP A 209 16.98 -10.36 -20.47
CA TRP A 209 18.19 -10.26 -19.68
C TRP A 209 18.10 -9.05 -18.73
N VAL A 210 19.02 -8.98 -17.77
CA VAL A 210 19.02 -7.94 -16.74
C VAL A 210 20.17 -6.98 -16.97
N LEU A 211 19.85 -5.72 -17.24
CA LEU A 211 20.81 -4.62 -17.26
C LEU A 211 21.03 -4.15 -15.83
N THR A 212 22.22 -4.35 -15.28
CA THR A 212 22.57 -3.77 -13.97
C THR A 212 23.18 -2.39 -14.16
N TYR A 213 22.94 -1.49 -13.22
CA TYR A 213 23.54 -0.15 -13.25
C TYR A 213 23.93 0.35 -11.87
N ASN A 214 24.88 1.30 -11.86
CA ASN A 214 25.38 2.00 -10.70
C ASN A 214 25.42 3.50 -11.01
N LEU A 215 24.51 4.26 -10.40
CA LEU A 215 24.38 5.72 -10.54
C LEU A 215 25.04 6.40 -9.35
N LYS A 216 26.12 7.15 -9.60
CA LYS A 216 26.87 7.89 -8.60
C LYS A 216 26.54 9.38 -8.64
N LEU A 217 26.24 9.90 -7.46
CA LEU A 217 25.98 11.30 -7.16
C LEU A 217 26.99 11.75 -6.08
N GLN A 218 27.18 13.06 -5.89
CA GLN A 218 28.14 13.60 -4.92
C GLN A 218 27.96 13.07 -3.49
N ASP A 219 26.74 12.72 -3.12
CA ASP A 219 26.34 12.30 -1.77
C ASP A 219 25.97 10.81 -1.67
N THR A 220 25.81 10.08 -2.79
CA THR A 220 25.40 8.66 -2.74
C THR A 220 25.72 7.88 -4.01
N THR A 221 25.59 6.56 -3.90
CA THR A 221 25.60 5.63 -5.03
C THR A 221 24.33 4.79 -5.01
N LEU A 222 23.61 4.76 -6.13
CA LEU A 222 22.38 3.99 -6.33
C LEU A 222 22.67 2.81 -7.24
N GLU A 223 22.30 1.62 -6.81
CA GLU A 223 22.40 0.39 -7.61
C GLU A 223 21.00 -0.08 -8.01
N GLY A 224 20.86 -0.56 -9.24
CA GLY A 224 19.58 -1.04 -9.72
C GLY A 224 19.72 -1.97 -10.92
N THR A 225 18.57 -2.48 -11.33
CA THR A 225 18.45 -3.43 -12.44
C THR A 225 17.25 -3.09 -13.31
N LEU A 226 17.35 -3.31 -14.62
CA LEU A 226 16.26 -3.15 -15.58
C LEU A 226 16.14 -4.42 -16.42
N GLU A 227 14.94 -5.00 -16.52
CA GLU A 227 14.71 -6.14 -17.42
C GLU A 227 14.60 -5.66 -18.87
N VAL A 228 15.44 -6.24 -19.73
CA VAL A 228 15.46 -5.97 -21.17
C VAL A 228 14.94 -7.19 -21.90
N SER A 229 13.88 -7.02 -22.69
CA SER A 229 13.09 -8.12 -23.26
C SER A 229 13.80 -8.97 -24.32
N LYS A 230 14.85 -8.43 -24.96
CA LYS A 230 15.64 -9.12 -26.00
C LYS A 230 17.12 -8.78 -25.88
N GLY A 231 17.97 -9.78 -26.10
CA GLY A 231 19.43 -9.57 -26.17
C GLY A 231 19.85 -8.75 -27.39
N ILE A 232 21.05 -8.17 -27.29
CA ILE A 232 21.61 -7.29 -28.33
C ILE A 232 22.07 -8.12 -29.52
N LYS A 233 21.37 -8.00 -30.64
CA LYS A 233 21.74 -8.60 -31.93
C LYS A 233 22.78 -7.74 -32.63
N ALA A 234 23.54 -8.33 -33.54
CA ALA A 234 24.33 -7.57 -34.50
C ALA A 234 23.44 -6.61 -35.29
N GLY A 235 23.93 -5.41 -35.56
CA GLY A 235 23.22 -4.48 -36.42
C GLY A 235 22.10 -3.69 -35.76
N GLN A 236 22.16 -3.48 -34.44
CA GLN A 236 21.15 -2.74 -33.69
C GLN A 236 21.66 -1.39 -33.19
N THR A 237 20.71 -0.48 -32.98
CA THR A 237 20.89 0.71 -32.15
C THR A 237 20.03 0.55 -30.90
N LEU A 238 20.66 0.70 -29.73
CA LEU A 238 20.01 0.73 -28.42
C LEU A 238 20.23 2.11 -27.82
N GLU A 239 19.19 2.67 -27.21
CA GLU A 239 19.29 3.89 -26.42
C GLU A 239 18.88 3.64 -24.98
N LEU A 240 19.71 4.09 -24.05
CA LEU A 240 19.44 4.14 -22.63
C LEU A 240 19.22 5.60 -22.24
N ASN A 241 18.01 5.95 -21.80
CA ASN A 241 17.64 7.30 -21.41
C ASN A 241 17.51 7.36 -19.88
N VAL A 242 18.35 8.14 -19.24
CA VAL A 242 18.28 8.44 -17.80
C VAL A 242 17.69 9.84 -17.65
N ASP A 243 16.43 9.93 -17.22
CA ASP A 243 15.72 11.20 -17.07
C ASP A 243 15.55 11.59 -15.61
N PHE A 244 16.11 12.74 -15.26
CA PHE A 244 16.07 13.36 -13.94
C PHE A 244 15.02 14.49 -13.86
N SER A 245 14.09 14.60 -14.82
CA SER A 245 13.06 15.65 -14.84
C SER A 245 12.24 15.76 -13.55
N LYS A 246 11.94 14.63 -12.90
CA LYS A 246 11.23 14.54 -11.61
C LYS A 246 12.15 14.47 -10.39
N TYR A 247 13.46 14.58 -10.60
CA TYR A 247 14.45 14.27 -9.56
C TYR A 247 14.43 15.28 -8.42
N LEU A 248 14.39 16.57 -8.73
CA LEU A 248 14.40 17.63 -7.73
C LEU A 248 13.06 17.79 -7.01
N SER A 249 11.94 17.45 -7.66
CA SER A 249 10.59 17.62 -7.13
C SER A 249 10.07 16.39 -6.39
N GLU A 250 10.38 15.20 -6.89
CA GLU A 250 9.75 13.94 -6.45
C GLU A 250 10.78 12.87 -6.04
N SER A 251 12.08 13.16 -6.13
CA SER A 251 13.16 12.19 -5.85
C SER A 251 13.13 10.97 -6.77
N LEU A 252 12.64 11.18 -8.00
CA LEU A 252 12.48 10.17 -9.03
C LEU A 252 13.45 10.40 -10.18
N TYR A 253 14.03 9.32 -10.70
CA TYR A 253 14.62 9.32 -12.02
C TYR A 253 14.05 8.15 -12.82
N THR A 254 13.90 8.34 -14.12
CA THR A 254 13.49 7.26 -15.01
C THR A 254 14.72 6.69 -15.69
N LEU A 255 14.81 5.36 -15.77
CA LEU A 255 15.65 4.71 -16.76
C LEU A 255 14.75 4.02 -17.79
N ALA A 256 14.84 4.47 -19.03
CA ALA A 256 14.11 3.89 -20.15
C ALA A 256 15.09 3.31 -21.16
N TYR A 257 14.70 2.22 -21.83
CA TYR A 257 15.44 1.70 -22.96
C TYR A 257 14.56 1.62 -24.20
N ARG A 258 15.15 1.89 -25.36
CA ARG A 258 14.51 1.63 -26.64
C ARG A 258 15.52 1.11 -27.64
N TYR A 259 15.10 0.22 -28.52
CA TYR A 259 15.99 -0.34 -29.53
C TYR A 259 15.32 -0.44 -30.89
N THR A 260 16.15 -0.43 -31.93
CA THR A 260 15.75 -0.64 -33.31
C THR A 260 16.91 -1.21 -34.14
N ALA A 261 16.63 -1.68 -35.34
CA ALA A 261 17.68 -2.01 -36.31
C ALA A 261 18.34 -0.71 -36.80
N TYR A 262 19.62 -0.74 -37.21
CA TYR A 262 20.26 0.45 -37.77
C TYR A 262 19.40 1.10 -38.86
N HIS A 263 19.22 2.43 -38.75
CA HIS A 263 18.46 3.26 -39.71
C HIS A 263 16.98 2.91 -39.88
N ALA A 264 16.37 2.19 -38.94
CA ALA A 264 14.92 2.01 -38.91
C ALA A 264 14.25 3.12 -38.07
N ASP A 265 13.11 3.62 -38.54
CA ASP A 265 12.35 4.69 -37.86
C ASP A 265 11.40 4.16 -36.77
N LEU A 266 11.17 2.85 -36.73
CA LEU A 266 10.27 2.20 -35.77
C LEU A 266 11.05 1.70 -34.57
N TRP A 267 10.75 2.26 -33.39
CA TRP A 267 11.37 1.89 -32.12
C TRP A 267 10.46 0.98 -31.31
N THR A 268 11.08 0.03 -30.59
CA THR A 268 10.43 -0.67 -29.48
C THR A 268 10.94 -0.03 -28.18
N GLU A 269 10.04 0.37 -27.27
CA GLU A 269 10.37 1.09 -26.04
C GLU A 269 9.79 0.39 -24.80
N GLN A 270 10.56 0.35 -23.72
CA GLN A 270 10.10 0.04 -22.38
C GLN A 270 10.70 1.04 -21.38
N LYS A 271 9.92 1.40 -20.36
CA LYS A 271 10.25 2.43 -19.36
C LYS A 271 10.02 1.87 -17.96
N GLU A 272 10.96 2.11 -17.06
CA GLU A 272 10.80 1.85 -15.64
C GLU A 272 11.20 3.10 -14.83
N GLU A 273 10.39 3.44 -13.83
CA GLU A 273 10.66 4.58 -12.93
C GLU A 273 11.37 4.08 -11.67
N PHE A 274 12.51 4.69 -11.35
CA PHE A 274 13.36 4.28 -10.24
C PHE A 274 13.38 5.36 -9.15
N PHE A 275 13.30 4.89 -7.92
CA PHE A 275 13.20 5.74 -6.74
C PHE A 275 14.57 5.92 -6.10
N ARG A 276 14.85 7.16 -5.69
CA ARG A 276 15.95 7.43 -4.76
C ARG A 276 15.46 7.26 -3.33
N LEU A 277 16.17 6.48 -2.53
CA LEU A 277 16.22 6.63 -1.08
C LEU A 277 17.37 7.59 -0.78
N TRP A 278 17.11 8.73 -0.13
CA TRP A 278 18.17 9.72 0.16
C TRP A 278 19.08 9.24 1.30
N PRO A 279 20.39 9.57 1.28
CA PRO A 279 21.16 9.66 2.52
C PRO A 279 20.51 10.68 3.46
N GLY A 280 19.91 10.20 4.56
CA GLY A 280 19.19 11.03 5.55
C GLY A 280 17.67 11.06 5.39
N ASP A 281 17.08 10.33 4.44
CA ASP A 281 15.75 9.76 4.69
C ASP A 281 15.88 8.79 5.87
N ASP A 282 14.80 8.62 6.63
CA ASP A 282 14.80 7.56 7.63
C ASP A 282 15.09 6.23 6.92
N THR A 283 16.18 5.57 7.32
CA THR A 283 16.45 4.21 6.86
C THR A 283 15.27 3.32 7.24
N PHE A 284 15.00 2.31 6.43
CA PHE A 284 13.99 1.29 6.69
C PHE A 284 14.00 0.88 8.18
N LYS A 285 12.94 1.23 8.90
CA LYS A 285 12.76 0.79 10.29
C LYS A 285 12.07 -0.57 10.25
N ASP A 286 12.84 -1.64 10.33
CA ASP A 286 12.35 -3.01 10.51
C ASP A 286 11.73 -3.18 11.91
N LYS A 287 10.65 -2.45 12.21
CA LYS A 287 10.02 -2.43 13.53
C LYS A 287 8.67 -3.14 13.55
N ASN A 288 7.89 -3.03 12.48
CA ASN A 288 6.57 -3.66 12.39
C ASN A 288 6.57 -4.77 11.34
N LYS A 289 6.07 -5.96 11.72
CA LYS A 289 6.09 -7.15 10.86
C LYS A 289 5.20 -7.03 9.61
N TYR A 290 4.17 -6.20 9.64
CA TYR A 290 3.13 -6.16 8.62
C TYR A 290 3.32 -5.01 7.64
N TYR A 291 3.62 -3.81 8.12
CA TYR A 291 3.69 -2.61 7.28
C TYR A 291 4.85 -1.69 7.64
N ASN A 292 5.38 -0.98 6.65
CA ASN A 292 6.10 0.27 6.86
C ASN A 292 5.32 1.44 6.27
N VAL A 293 5.38 2.59 6.94
CA VAL A 293 4.70 3.81 6.51
C VAL A 293 5.71 4.95 6.41
N TYR A 294 5.64 5.67 5.30
CA TYR A 294 6.45 6.85 5.04
C TYR A 294 5.56 8.02 4.68
N VAL A 295 5.89 9.19 5.18
CA VAL A 295 5.20 10.45 4.88
C VAL A 295 6.22 11.43 4.30
N LEU A 296 5.87 12.08 3.19
CA LEU A 296 6.73 13.08 2.57
C LEU A 296 6.59 14.41 3.31
N GLN A 297 7.61 14.78 4.08
CA GLN A 297 7.66 16.01 4.86
C GLN A 297 8.96 16.75 4.60
N ASP A 298 8.90 18.07 4.39
CA ASP A 298 10.07 18.89 4.07
C ASP A 298 10.88 18.36 2.87
N LYS A 299 10.16 17.81 1.88
CA LYS A 299 10.71 17.15 0.68
C LYS A 299 11.55 15.89 0.99
N ARG A 300 11.40 15.29 2.17
CA ARG A 300 12.07 14.05 2.57
C ARG A 300 11.07 13.02 3.05
N TRP A 301 11.36 11.75 2.83
CA TRP A 301 10.53 10.68 3.35
C TRP A 301 10.89 10.41 4.80
N LYS A 302 9.94 10.63 5.70
CA LYS A 302 10.08 10.34 7.13
C LYS A 302 9.32 9.06 7.46
N THR A 303 9.93 8.18 8.24
CA THR A 303 9.26 6.94 8.65
C THR A 303 8.34 7.22 9.82
N VAL A 304 7.12 6.69 9.74
CA VAL A 304 6.15 6.74 10.84
C VAL A 304 6.20 5.42 11.61
N ASP A 305 6.20 5.49 12.94
CA ASP A 305 6.14 4.28 13.77
C ASP A 305 4.76 3.61 13.64
N VAL A 306 4.74 2.40 13.09
CA VAL A 306 3.54 1.57 12.93
C VAL A 306 3.37 0.66 14.14
N ARG A 307 2.19 0.70 14.78
CA ARG A 307 1.86 -0.08 15.97
C ARG A 307 0.86 -1.18 15.65
N ASN A 308 0.93 -2.27 16.41
CA ASN A 308 -0.08 -3.32 16.39
C ASN A 308 -1.12 -3.03 17.47
N THR A 309 -2.36 -3.42 17.21
CA THR A 309 -3.43 -3.48 18.21
C THR A 309 -4.31 -4.67 17.85
N LEU A 310 -4.88 -5.28 18.88
CA LEU A 310 -5.84 -6.35 18.67
C LEU A 310 -7.16 -5.74 18.19
N CYS A 311 -7.73 -6.36 17.16
CA CYS A 311 -9.12 -6.16 16.81
C CYS A 311 -9.85 -7.47 17.00
N SER A 312 -11.17 -7.40 17.04
CA SER A 312 -11.94 -8.62 16.96
C SER A 312 -11.65 -9.26 15.62
N ASP A 313 -11.51 -10.58 15.65
CA ASP A 313 -11.45 -11.32 14.41
C ASP A 313 -12.78 -11.12 13.67
N GLY A 314 -12.79 -11.25 12.36
CA GLY A 314 -14.04 -11.18 11.62
C GLY A 314 -15.05 -12.28 12.01
N PRO A 315 -16.01 -12.62 11.13
CA PRO A 315 -17.02 -13.64 11.41
C PRO A 315 -16.49 -15.05 11.81
N ARG A 316 -15.18 -15.31 11.82
CA ARG A 316 -14.59 -16.63 11.99
C ARG A 316 -14.74 -17.19 13.41
N HIS A 317 -14.52 -16.38 14.45
CA HIS A 317 -14.41 -16.81 15.84
C HIS A 317 -15.42 -16.11 16.77
N HIS A 318 -16.32 -15.28 16.24
CA HIS A 318 -17.40 -14.64 17.02
C HIS A 318 -18.20 -15.61 17.91
N ALA A 319 -18.39 -16.87 17.49
CA ALA A 319 -19.14 -17.87 18.27
C ALA A 319 -18.36 -18.44 19.47
N GLU A 320 -17.05 -18.24 19.53
CA GLU A 320 -16.14 -18.80 20.55
C GLU A 320 -15.34 -17.73 21.32
N ILE A 321 -15.39 -16.48 20.86
CA ILE A 321 -14.67 -15.31 21.38
C ILE A 321 -14.86 -15.07 22.90
N TRP A 322 -16.02 -15.46 23.44
CA TRP A 322 -16.42 -15.34 24.84
C TRP A 322 -15.60 -16.22 25.79
N ASN A 323 -14.81 -17.17 25.29
CA ASN A 323 -13.97 -18.03 26.12
C ASN A 323 -12.46 -17.73 26.00
N ASP A 324 -12.09 -16.60 25.38
CA ASP A 324 -10.71 -16.16 25.15
C ASP A 324 -10.50 -14.70 25.54
N TRP A 325 -10.64 -14.43 26.85
CA TRP A 325 -10.58 -13.08 27.39
C TRP A 325 -9.19 -12.49 27.45
N ASP A 326 -8.15 -13.30 27.64
CA ASP A 326 -6.75 -12.87 27.66
C ASP A 326 -6.06 -13.07 26.30
N ASN A 327 -6.83 -13.41 25.26
CA ASN A 327 -6.37 -13.75 23.91
C ASN A 327 -5.33 -14.90 23.88
N SER A 328 -5.30 -15.78 24.89
CA SER A 328 -4.37 -16.93 24.95
C SER A 328 -4.61 -17.98 23.87
N LYS A 329 -5.83 -18.06 23.31
CA LYS A 329 -6.17 -18.92 22.18
C LYS A 329 -6.00 -18.24 20.82
N MET A 330 -5.61 -16.97 20.81
CA MET A 330 -5.41 -16.15 19.60
C MET A 330 -6.70 -16.07 18.75
N LEU A 331 -7.86 -15.91 19.39
CA LEU A 331 -9.13 -15.69 18.69
C LEU A 331 -9.33 -14.23 18.26
N ARG A 332 -8.36 -13.34 18.48
CA ARG A 332 -8.36 -11.96 17.98
C ARG A 332 -7.35 -11.79 16.86
N ASP A 333 -7.76 -11.04 15.83
CA ASP A 333 -6.84 -10.65 14.77
C ASP A 333 -5.98 -9.45 15.19
N THR A 334 -4.89 -9.24 14.46
CA THR A 334 -4.00 -8.10 14.66
C THR A 334 -4.09 -7.16 13.48
N MET A 335 -4.46 -5.92 13.74
CA MET A 335 -4.41 -4.83 12.76
C MET A 335 -3.28 -3.86 13.10
N CYS A 336 -2.95 -2.97 12.17
CA CYS A 336 -1.90 -1.97 12.37
C CYS A 336 -2.43 -0.54 12.31
N TYR A 337 -1.90 0.36 13.14
CA TYR A 337 -2.20 1.78 13.02
C TYR A 337 -0.94 2.63 13.10
N ALA A 338 -1.01 3.84 12.58
CA ALA A 338 0.08 4.80 12.62
C ALA A 338 -0.45 6.21 12.92
N ASN A 339 0.08 6.82 13.97
CA ASN A 339 -0.14 8.22 14.31
C ASN A 339 1.07 9.03 13.82
N PHE A 340 0.84 10.18 13.20
CA PHE A 340 1.91 11.12 12.87
C PHE A 340 1.39 12.55 12.85
N ILE A 341 2.33 13.50 12.97
CA ILE A 341 2.03 14.93 12.94
C ILE A 341 2.34 15.51 11.55
N ASP A 342 1.41 16.27 11.00
CA ASP A 342 1.57 17.08 9.80
C ASP A 342 0.75 18.37 9.91
N GLU A 343 1.24 19.48 9.37
CA GLU A 343 0.52 20.76 9.38
C GLU A 343 -0.72 20.75 8.46
N PHE A 344 -0.72 19.91 7.42
CA PHE A 344 -1.69 19.92 6.33
C PHE A 344 -1.76 21.29 5.63
N ASN A 345 -0.60 21.91 5.37
CA ASN A 345 -0.49 23.12 4.53
C ASN A 345 -0.73 22.85 3.03
N GLY A 346 -0.89 21.57 2.67
CA GLY A 346 -1.24 21.07 1.36
C GLY A 346 -1.47 19.56 1.43
N PRO A 347 -1.68 18.91 0.28
CA PRO A 347 -1.85 17.46 0.23
C PRO A 347 -0.62 16.72 0.78
N VAL A 348 -0.86 15.64 1.53
CA VAL A 348 0.19 14.86 2.21
C VAL A 348 0.41 13.55 1.49
N LYS A 349 1.59 13.37 0.92
CA LYS A 349 1.95 12.16 0.17
C LYS A 349 2.44 11.06 1.12
N ILE A 350 1.93 9.85 0.94
CA ILE A 350 2.16 8.70 1.80
C ILE A 350 2.59 7.50 0.97
N ARG A 351 3.53 6.73 1.50
CA ARG A 351 3.85 5.37 1.03
C ARG A 351 3.57 4.35 2.10
N VAL A 352 3.04 3.21 1.67
CA VAL A 352 2.80 2.04 2.52
C VAL A 352 3.43 0.82 1.86
N GLU A 353 4.39 0.21 2.53
CA GLU A 353 4.98 -1.06 2.12
C GLU A 353 4.33 -2.21 2.90
N LYS A 354 3.78 -3.20 2.19
CA LYS A 354 3.25 -4.45 2.76
C LYS A 354 4.39 -5.47 2.91
N ARG A 355 4.75 -5.79 4.15
CA ARG A 355 5.90 -6.64 4.48
C ARG A 355 5.56 -8.12 4.53
N THR A 356 4.66 -8.51 5.44
CA THR A 356 4.24 -9.91 5.55
C THR A 356 3.26 -10.27 4.45
N GLY A 357 3.43 -11.46 3.85
CA GLY A 357 2.66 -11.88 2.67
C GLY A 357 3.20 -11.30 1.36
N GLY A 358 3.84 -10.12 1.39
CA GLY A 358 4.84 -9.63 0.43
C GLY A 358 4.49 -9.69 -1.05
N LYS A 359 3.22 -9.86 -1.38
CA LYS A 359 2.57 -9.74 -2.68
C LYS A 359 1.12 -9.36 -2.40
N PHE A 360 0.56 -8.50 -3.24
CA PHE A 360 -0.87 -8.20 -3.27
C PHE A 360 -1.29 -8.17 -4.74
N SER A 361 -2.58 -8.39 -4.98
CA SER A 361 -3.22 -8.31 -6.30
C SER A 361 -4.17 -7.13 -6.41
N SER A 362 -4.62 -6.59 -5.26
CA SER A 362 -5.45 -5.39 -5.20
C SER A 362 -5.19 -4.60 -3.93
N PHE A 363 -5.47 -3.30 -3.98
CA PHE A 363 -5.30 -2.40 -2.85
C PHE A 363 -6.27 -1.22 -2.99
N GLN A 364 -6.70 -0.66 -1.86
CA GLN A 364 -7.56 0.52 -1.83
C GLN A 364 -7.30 1.34 -0.56
N VAL A 365 -7.68 2.62 -0.61
CA VAL A 365 -7.69 3.52 0.55
C VAL A 365 -9.12 3.98 0.76
N ARG A 366 -9.64 3.80 1.98
CA ARG A 366 -11.02 4.15 2.36
C ARG A 366 -11.04 5.18 3.48
N PRO A 367 -12.06 6.05 3.57
CA PRO A 367 -13.34 6.05 2.83
C PRO A 367 -13.26 6.30 1.32
N SER A 368 -14.10 5.62 0.54
CA SER A 368 -14.16 5.80 -0.92
C SER A 368 -14.56 7.22 -1.35
N SER A 369 -15.33 7.92 -0.51
CA SER A 369 -15.76 9.31 -0.75
C SER A 369 -14.61 10.32 -0.79
N TYR A 370 -13.44 9.99 -0.23
CA TYR A 370 -12.27 10.87 -0.29
C TYR A 370 -11.62 10.89 -1.67
N GLY A 371 -12.00 9.96 -2.56
CA GLY A 371 -11.50 9.91 -3.94
C GLY A 371 -10.00 9.58 -4.06
N ILE A 372 -9.39 9.08 -2.99
CA ILE A 372 -7.95 8.76 -2.95
C ILE A 372 -7.68 7.57 -3.88
N GLN A 373 -6.80 7.79 -4.86
CA GLN A 373 -6.37 6.76 -5.81
C GLN A 373 -4.94 6.33 -5.48
N PRO A 374 -4.74 5.20 -4.79
CA PRO A 374 -3.41 4.64 -4.61
C PRO A 374 -2.87 4.08 -5.92
N VAL A 375 -1.54 4.06 -6.03
CA VAL A 375 -0.81 3.41 -7.14
C VAL A 375 0.31 2.54 -6.57
N GLU A 376 0.59 1.39 -7.19
CA GLU A 376 1.80 0.64 -6.88
C GLU A 376 3.00 1.39 -7.44
N CYS A 377 3.88 1.85 -6.56
CA CYS A 377 5.06 2.64 -6.94
C CYS A 377 6.34 1.81 -6.89
N ALA A 378 6.39 0.74 -6.11
CA ALA A 378 7.52 -0.19 -6.06
C ALA A 378 7.03 -1.56 -5.60
N LYS A 379 7.92 -2.56 -5.60
CA LYS A 379 7.61 -3.89 -5.10
C LYS A 379 6.98 -3.79 -3.70
N ASN A 380 5.76 -4.33 -3.57
CA ASN A 380 4.97 -4.34 -2.34
C ASN A 380 4.68 -2.97 -1.72
N THR A 381 4.83 -1.90 -2.49
CA THR A 381 4.70 -0.54 -1.97
C THR A 381 3.70 0.24 -2.80
N ILE A 382 2.69 0.79 -2.13
CA ILE A 382 1.74 1.71 -2.74
C ILE A 382 2.06 3.14 -2.31
N GLU A 383 1.74 4.10 -3.16
CA GLU A 383 1.79 5.52 -2.90
C GLU A 383 0.39 6.12 -3.10
N PHE A 384 0.00 7.04 -2.23
CA PHE A 384 -1.21 7.84 -2.39
C PHE A 384 -1.02 9.20 -1.72
N THR A 385 -2.01 10.08 -1.89
CA THR A 385 -2.00 11.42 -1.31
C THR A 385 -3.28 11.64 -0.53
N LEU A 386 -3.15 12.03 0.75
CA LEU A 386 -4.26 12.58 1.52
C LEU A 386 -4.51 14.01 1.02
N PRO A 387 -5.72 14.35 0.54
CA PRO A 387 -5.95 15.62 -0.14
C PRO A 387 -5.95 16.81 0.82
N ASP A 388 -6.48 16.65 2.03
CA ASP A 388 -6.65 17.71 3.03
C ASP A 388 -6.86 17.16 4.45
N TRP A 389 -7.05 18.07 5.42
CA TRP A 389 -7.27 17.77 6.83
C TRP A 389 -8.58 17.03 7.10
N GLU A 390 -9.67 17.36 6.41
CA GLU A 390 -10.96 16.73 6.64
C GLU A 390 -10.96 15.27 6.14
N SER A 391 -10.14 14.97 5.13
CA SER A 391 -10.03 13.67 4.47
C SER A 391 -8.77 12.87 4.88
N ARG A 392 -8.31 13.03 6.12
CA ARG A 392 -7.00 12.52 6.56
C ARG A 392 -7.00 11.13 7.21
N LYS A 393 -8.10 10.73 7.86
CA LYS A 393 -8.21 9.46 8.59
C LYS A 393 -8.64 8.38 7.62
N VAL A 394 -7.76 7.41 7.36
CA VAL A 394 -7.99 6.41 6.30
C VAL A 394 -7.64 4.99 6.74
N SER A 395 -8.32 4.03 6.14
CA SER A 395 -7.95 2.62 6.14
C SER A 395 -7.24 2.27 4.84
N VAL A 396 -6.08 1.63 4.94
CA VAL A 396 -5.33 1.06 3.82
C VAL A 396 -5.56 -0.45 3.84
N GLU A 397 -6.16 -0.95 2.77
CA GLU A 397 -6.63 -2.33 2.66
C GLU A 397 -5.98 -3.01 1.45
N PHE A 398 -5.47 -4.23 1.63
CA PHE A 398 -4.87 -5.04 0.58
C PHE A 398 -5.67 -6.32 0.38
N ASP A 399 -5.87 -6.73 -0.87
CA ASP A 399 -6.52 -8.01 -1.22
C ASP A 399 -7.94 -8.19 -0.66
N GLY A 400 -8.63 -7.08 -0.37
CA GLY A 400 -9.94 -7.08 0.30
C GLY A 400 -9.89 -7.45 1.79
N ASP A 401 -8.71 -7.57 2.39
CA ASP A 401 -8.55 -7.83 3.82
C ASP A 401 -8.80 -6.55 4.62
N ARG A 402 -9.94 -6.55 5.31
CA ARG A 402 -10.40 -5.46 6.18
C ARG A 402 -10.03 -5.67 7.64
N TYR A 403 -9.67 -6.90 8.04
CA TYR A 403 -9.40 -7.23 9.43
C TYR A 403 -7.94 -6.97 9.80
N HIS A 404 -7.02 -7.17 8.85
CA HIS A 404 -5.58 -6.88 9.01
C HIS A 404 -5.16 -5.58 8.31
N ASN A 405 -6.06 -4.62 8.28
CA ASN A 405 -5.85 -3.33 7.65
C ASN A 405 -4.83 -2.45 8.40
N LEU A 406 -4.38 -1.40 7.72
CA LEU A 406 -3.57 -0.34 8.31
C LEU A 406 -4.41 0.94 8.42
N PHE A 407 -4.66 1.43 9.63
CA PHE A 407 -5.23 2.76 9.81
C PHE A 407 -4.14 3.83 9.93
N LEU A 408 -4.36 4.95 9.24
CA LEU A 408 -3.54 6.15 9.40
C LEU A 408 -4.36 7.22 10.11
N PHE A 409 -3.81 7.76 11.19
CA PHE A 409 -4.42 8.83 11.98
C PHE A 409 -3.51 10.05 12.09
N PRO A 410 -3.40 10.83 11.01
CA PRO A 410 -2.65 12.07 11.03
C PRO A 410 -3.28 13.09 11.97
N ASN A 411 -2.43 13.86 12.63
CA ASN A 411 -2.81 14.94 13.52
C ASN A 411 -2.07 16.22 13.17
N ARG A 412 -2.67 17.37 13.48
CA ARG A 412 -1.98 18.65 13.46
C ARG A 412 -1.16 18.83 14.73
N PRO A 413 -0.06 19.60 14.68
CA PRO A 413 0.65 20.01 15.88
C PRO A 413 -0.31 20.59 16.92
N ASP A 414 -0.08 20.26 18.20
CA ASP A 414 -0.94 20.74 19.27
C ASP A 414 -0.59 22.19 19.65
N THR A 415 -1.29 23.15 19.03
CA THR A 415 -1.13 24.58 19.31
C THR A 415 -1.71 25.00 20.66
N ASN A 416 -2.48 24.14 21.32
CA ASN A 416 -3.11 24.40 22.63
C ASN A 416 -2.48 23.58 23.76
N LYS A 417 -1.23 23.11 23.59
CA LYS A 417 -0.49 22.40 24.63
C LYS A 417 -0.42 23.26 25.92
N PRO A 418 -0.88 22.73 27.08
CA PRO A 418 -0.88 23.47 28.33
C PRO A 418 0.55 23.67 28.86
N ASP A 419 0.72 24.61 29.79
CA ASP A 419 1.94 24.68 30.60
C ASP A 419 2.06 23.40 31.43
N VAL A 420 2.97 22.53 31.03
CA VAL A 420 3.19 21.21 31.64
C VAL A 420 3.74 21.29 33.06
N THR A 421 4.15 22.48 33.50
CA THR A 421 4.62 22.74 34.88
C THR A 421 3.52 23.24 35.80
N ALA A 422 2.33 23.56 35.27
CA ALA A 422 1.19 24.01 36.06
C ALA A 422 0.72 22.90 37.03
N SER A 423 0.39 23.27 38.27
CA SER A 423 0.07 22.31 39.33
C SER A 423 -1.22 21.50 39.08
N ASN A 424 -2.09 21.97 38.20
CA ASN A 424 -3.32 21.29 37.80
C ASN A 424 -3.17 20.45 36.51
N VAL A 425 -1.94 20.29 35.99
CA VAL A 425 -1.67 19.49 34.79
C VAL A 425 -0.91 18.21 35.16
N LYS A 426 -1.49 17.06 34.82
CA LYS A 426 -0.84 15.74 34.88
C LYS A 426 -0.27 15.45 33.51
N TYR A 427 1.05 15.51 33.39
CA TYR A 427 1.74 15.45 32.11
C TYR A 427 2.49 14.11 31.92
N TYR A 428 2.32 13.51 30.74
CA TYR A 428 3.09 12.34 30.29
C TYR A 428 3.72 12.65 28.93
N GLY A 429 5.05 12.80 28.92
CA GLY A 429 5.85 13.07 27.72
C GLY A 429 6.18 11.82 26.88
N PRO A 430 6.98 11.95 25.80
CA PRO A 430 7.36 10.81 24.96
C PRO A 430 7.94 9.62 25.74
N GLY A 431 7.57 8.40 25.37
CA GLY A 431 7.97 7.16 26.03
C GLY A 431 6.80 6.37 26.64
N GLU A 432 7.10 5.22 27.24
CA GLU A 432 6.11 4.37 27.91
C GLU A 432 6.01 4.74 29.40
N HIS A 433 4.78 4.86 29.89
CA HIS A 433 4.48 5.23 31.28
C HIS A 433 3.51 4.21 31.87
N HIS A 434 3.90 3.58 32.97
CA HIS A 434 3.06 2.65 33.71
C HIS A 434 2.61 3.29 35.01
N THR A 435 1.32 3.31 35.25
CA THR A 435 0.76 3.91 36.47
C THR A 435 -0.51 3.20 36.90
N GLY A 436 -0.86 3.35 38.17
CA GLY A 436 -2.11 2.84 38.71
C GLY A 436 -3.30 3.67 38.21
N SER A 437 -4.36 3.70 39.02
CA SER A 437 -5.51 4.57 38.72
C SER A 437 -5.14 6.06 38.79
N ILE A 438 -5.53 6.83 37.78
CA ILE A 438 -5.46 8.30 37.78
C ILE A 438 -6.87 8.83 38.06
N THR A 439 -6.98 9.72 39.05
CA THR A 439 -8.22 10.46 39.32
C THR A 439 -8.03 11.91 38.96
N LEU A 440 -8.90 12.48 38.12
CA LEU A 440 -8.95 13.89 37.76
C LEU A 440 -10.06 14.59 38.55
N LEU A 441 -9.68 15.65 39.24
CA LEU A 441 -10.52 16.52 40.04
C LEU A 441 -10.84 17.81 39.30
N GLU A 442 -11.56 18.71 39.95
CA GLU A 442 -12.03 19.95 39.34
C GLU A 442 -10.88 20.80 38.79
N ASN A 443 -11.04 21.31 37.56
CA ASN A 443 -10.06 22.13 36.83
C ASN A 443 -8.72 21.44 36.51
N GLU A 444 -8.64 20.11 36.64
CA GLU A 444 -7.42 19.37 36.26
C GLU A 444 -7.39 19.02 34.76
N THR A 445 -6.17 18.97 34.23
CA THR A 445 -5.88 18.50 32.87
C THR A 445 -4.98 17.28 32.90
N LEU A 446 -5.34 16.21 32.19
CA LEU A 446 -4.41 15.14 31.83
C LEU A 446 -3.90 15.39 30.41
N TYR A 447 -2.60 15.57 30.25
CA TYR A 447 -1.96 15.78 28.96
C TYR A 447 -1.06 14.61 28.59
N ILE A 448 -1.43 13.87 27.54
CA ILE A 448 -0.70 12.71 27.01
C ILE A 448 -0.02 13.15 25.70
N ASP A 449 1.26 13.48 25.77
CA ASP A 449 1.99 14.12 24.67
C ASP A 449 2.22 13.20 23.47
N GLU A 450 2.55 13.79 22.33
CA GLU A 450 3.02 13.04 21.16
C GLU A 450 4.15 12.08 21.53
N GLY A 451 4.09 10.84 21.03
CA GLY A 451 5.09 9.81 21.33
C GLY A 451 4.97 9.18 22.73
N ALA A 452 4.03 9.63 23.57
CA ALA A 452 3.74 8.99 24.85
C ALA A 452 2.80 7.78 24.67
N THR A 453 3.02 6.73 25.47
CA THR A 453 2.06 5.64 25.69
C THR A 453 1.85 5.48 27.18
N LEU A 454 0.64 5.84 27.63
CA LEU A 454 0.22 5.77 29.01
C LEU A 454 -0.57 4.48 29.25
N TYR A 455 0.01 3.58 30.03
CA TYR A 455 -0.63 2.40 30.58
C TYR A 455 -1.17 2.74 31.97
N ALA A 456 -2.43 3.16 32.02
CA ALA A 456 -3.14 3.43 33.28
C ALA A 456 -4.09 2.28 33.58
N GLU A 457 -4.11 1.82 34.85
CA GLU A 457 -5.09 0.83 35.29
C GLU A 457 -6.52 1.34 35.08
N LYS A 458 -6.77 2.62 35.40
CA LYS A 458 -8.07 3.26 35.26
C LYS A 458 -7.97 4.78 35.26
N LEU A 459 -8.80 5.45 34.47
CA LEU A 459 -9.02 6.89 34.55
C LEU A 459 -10.38 7.19 35.17
N PHE A 460 -10.37 7.94 36.27
CA PHE A 460 -11.57 8.48 36.89
C PHE A 460 -11.62 9.99 36.70
N VAL A 461 -12.74 10.51 36.22
CA VAL A 461 -13.03 11.95 36.26
C VAL A 461 -14.13 12.18 37.28
N ARG A 462 -13.79 12.95 38.33
CA ARG A 462 -14.64 13.18 39.52
C ARG A 462 -14.95 14.66 39.77
N GLY A 463 -14.51 15.57 38.91
CA GLY A 463 -14.72 17.01 39.06
C GLY A 463 -15.14 17.69 37.76
N ASN A 464 -15.55 18.96 37.87
CA ASN A 464 -15.96 19.79 36.75
C ASN A 464 -14.74 20.38 36.01
N ASN A 465 -14.96 20.86 34.78
CA ASN A 465 -13.94 21.56 33.98
C ASN A 465 -12.67 20.71 33.78
N VAL A 466 -12.84 19.41 33.53
CA VAL A 466 -11.73 18.47 33.33
C VAL A 466 -11.42 18.32 31.86
N THR A 467 -10.12 18.34 31.54
CA THR A 467 -9.63 18.13 30.17
C THR A 467 -8.69 16.93 30.12
N ILE A 468 -8.88 16.04 29.15
CA ILE A 468 -7.93 14.99 28.77
C ILE A 468 -7.54 15.26 27.33
N THR A 469 -6.28 15.60 27.07
CA THR A 469 -5.86 16.01 25.72
C THR A 469 -4.41 15.62 25.39
N GLY A 470 -4.00 15.87 24.15
CA GLY A 470 -2.65 15.63 23.63
C GLY A 470 -2.68 14.83 22.33
N ARG A 471 -1.59 14.16 21.98
CA ARG A 471 -1.43 13.36 20.74
C ARG A 471 -0.83 11.97 21.00
N GLY A 472 -0.77 11.58 22.27
CA GLY A 472 -0.28 10.28 22.69
C GLY A 472 -1.37 9.21 22.79
N ILE A 473 -1.00 8.09 23.39
CA ILE A 473 -1.83 6.89 23.48
C ILE A 473 -2.18 6.61 24.94
N LEU A 474 -3.46 6.36 25.22
CA LEU A 474 -3.93 5.70 26.43
C LEU A 474 -4.18 4.22 26.10
N SER A 475 -3.52 3.30 26.79
CA SER A 475 -3.59 1.88 26.49
C SER A 475 -4.04 1.05 27.69
N GLY A 476 -5.08 0.23 27.47
CA GLY A 476 -5.52 -0.81 28.40
C GLY A 476 -4.84 -2.16 28.20
N GLU A 477 -3.87 -2.29 27.28
CA GLU A 477 -3.21 -3.57 26.91
C GLU A 477 -2.59 -4.31 28.11
N LYS A 478 -2.15 -3.57 29.14
CA LYS A 478 -1.55 -4.16 30.36
C LYS A 478 -2.57 -4.43 31.47
N ASN A 479 -3.83 -4.05 31.26
CA ASN A 479 -4.89 -4.31 32.21
C ASN A 479 -5.39 -5.74 32.06
N ARG A 480 -6.08 -6.24 33.08
CA ARG A 480 -6.63 -7.60 33.05
C ARG A 480 -7.92 -7.63 32.24
N HIS A 481 -7.88 -8.29 31.09
CA HIS A 481 -9.06 -8.69 30.33
C HIS A 481 -9.60 -10.02 30.88
N TRP A 482 -10.86 -10.04 31.31
CA TRP A 482 -11.51 -11.24 31.85
C TRP A 482 -13.03 -11.12 31.72
N GLY A 483 -13.73 -12.25 31.77
CA GLY A 483 -15.19 -12.30 31.70
C GLY A 483 -15.73 -13.70 31.93
N GLU A 484 -17.06 -13.80 31.95
CA GLU A 484 -17.79 -15.07 31.93
C GLU A 484 -18.62 -15.12 30.63
N ASP A 485 -19.85 -14.60 30.69
CA ASP A 485 -20.70 -14.38 29.52
C ASP A 485 -20.41 -13.03 28.84
N TYR A 486 -19.83 -12.08 29.60
CA TYR A 486 -19.50 -10.71 29.17
C TYR A 486 -18.18 -10.25 29.79
N ALA A 487 -17.58 -9.18 29.25
CA ALA A 487 -16.40 -8.56 29.84
C ALA A 487 -16.70 -8.06 31.26
N ASN A 488 -15.84 -8.45 32.21
CA ASN A 488 -15.87 -8.03 33.61
C ASN A 488 -14.64 -7.19 33.99
N GLY A 489 -13.82 -6.80 33.02
CA GLY A 489 -12.71 -5.87 33.22
C GLY A 489 -13.18 -4.48 33.66
N ASP A 490 -12.24 -3.63 34.03
CA ASP A 490 -12.55 -2.25 34.40
C ASP A 490 -12.89 -1.39 33.17
N ILE A 491 -13.85 -0.48 33.32
CA ILE A 491 -14.03 0.62 32.35
C ILE A 491 -12.75 1.46 32.35
N LEU A 492 -12.12 1.62 31.18
CA LEU A 492 -10.81 2.29 31.08
C LEU A 492 -10.90 3.78 31.46
N MET A 493 -11.93 4.48 31.00
CA MET A 493 -12.21 5.87 31.37
C MET A 493 -13.66 6.02 31.85
N SER A 494 -13.82 6.44 33.11
CA SER A 494 -15.13 6.66 33.74
C SER A 494 -15.26 8.11 34.22
N VAL A 495 -16.20 8.85 33.64
CA VAL A 495 -16.55 10.22 34.02
C VAL A 495 -17.82 10.21 34.83
N GLN A 496 -17.73 10.38 36.15
CA GLN A 496 -18.88 10.28 37.05
C GLN A 496 -18.61 10.97 38.38
N GLY A 497 -19.49 11.86 38.83
CA GLY A 497 -19.34 12.64 40.06
C GLY A 497 -19.81 11.95 41.35
N GLN A 498 -19.93 10.62 41.38
CA GLN A 498 -20.33 9.82 42.56
C GLN A 498 -21.63 10.32 43.21
N GLY A 499 -22.74 10.30 42.47
CA GLY A 499 -24.06 10.79 42.93
C GLY A 499 -24.30 12.28 42.68
N VAL A 500 -23.29 13.01 42.16
CA VAL A 500 -23.40 14.41 41.75
C VAL A 500 -23.17 14.52 40.25
N GLY A 501 -23.99 15.33 39.58
CA GLY A 501 -23.79 15.63 38.16
C GLY A 501 -22.55 16.47 37.92
N LEU A 502 -21.78 16.13 36.90
CA LEU A 502 -20.58 16.88 36.49
C LEU A 502 -20.90 17.85 35.37
N LYS A 503 -20.00 18.81 35.12
CA LYS A 503 -20.09 19.78 34.03
C LYS A 503 -18.75 20.01 33.36
N ASN A 504 -18.79 20.27 32.06
CA ASN A 504 -17.63 20.70 31.26
C ASN A 504 -16.52 19.64 31.27
N PHE A 505 -16.72 18.56 30.50
CA PHE A 505 -15.68 17.56 30.27
C PHE A 505 -15.19 17.64 28.82
N THR A 506 -13.87 17.68 28.62
CA THR A 506 -13.25 17.66 27.30
C THR A 506 -12.30 16.47 27.16
N LEU A 507 -12.45 15.71 26.10
CA LEU A 507 -11.56 14.63 25.68
C LEU A 507 -11.12 14.91 24.23
N SER A 508 -9.82 15.08 23.97
CA SER A 508 -9.40 15.41 22.61
C SER A 508 -8.03 14.91 22.17
N GLY A 509 -7.89 14.57 20.88
CA GLY A 509 -6.60 14.36 20.21
C GLY A 509 -5.86 13.05 20.55
N ILE A 510 -6.23 12.34 21.61
CA ILE A 510 -5.56 11.12 22.04
C ILE A 510 -6.04 9.89 21.26
N THR A 511 -5.20 8.85 21.25
CA THR A 511 -5.58 7.51 20.79
C THR A 511 -5.84 6.60 21.99
N ILE A 512 -6.93 5.84 22.00
CA ILE A 512 -7.34 4.93 23.08
C ILE A 512 -7.36 3.51 22.52
N ILE A 513 -6.64 2.59 23.15
CA ILE A 513 -6.57 1.19 22.69
C ILE A 513 -6.79 0.18 23.80
N ASP A 514 -7.27 -1.01 23.42
CA ASP A 514 -7.27 -2.23 24.23
C ASP A 514 -7.92 -2.09 25.62
N SER A 515 -9.05 -1.37 25.69
CA SER A 515 -9.85 -1.32 26.93
C SER A 515 -10.27 -2.73 27.39
N PRO A 516 -10.20 -3.05 28.71
CA PRO A 516 -10.61 -4.35 29.23
C PRO A 516 -12.14 -4.48 29.46
N SER A 517 -12.89 -3.41 29.20
CA SER A 517 -14.35 -3.34 29.15
C SER A 517 -14.74 -2.12 28.30
N TRP A 518 -15.83 -1.41 28.60
CA TRP A 518 -16.18 -0.15 27.96
C TRP A 518 -15.01 0.84 28.01
N ALA A 519 -14.74 1.51 26.89
CA ALA A 519 -13.56 2.34 26.75
C ALA A 519 -13.76 3.73 27.38
N VAL A 520 -14.85 4.43 27.03
CA VAL A 520 -15.16 5.77 27.51
C VAL A 520 -16.62 5.81 27.96
N ALA A 521 -16.85 5.80 29.27
CA ALA A 521 -18.19 5.89 29.83
C ALA A 521 -18.40 7.21 30.57
N ILE A 522 -19.34 8.01 30.07
CA ILE A 522 -19.68 9.33 30.61
C ILE A 522 -21.05 9.29 31.24
N TRP A 523 -21.11 9.64 32.51
CA TRP A 523 -22.28 9.50 33.35
C TRP A 523 -22.71 10.87 33.88
N ASN A 524 -23.98 11.21 33.71
CA ASN A 524 -24.62 12.37 34.35
C ASN A 524 -23.77 13.65 34.28
N THR A 525 -23.40 14.02 33.06
CA THR A 525 -22.48 15.14 32.80
C THR A 525 -23.09 16.10 31.80
N ASP A 526 -23.14 17.38 32.16
CA ASP A 526 -23.53 18.47 31.26
C ASP A 526 -22.32 18.98 30.48
N ASN A 527 -22.51 19.37 29.22
CA ASN A 527 -21.49 20.00 28.37
C ASN A 527 -20.23 19.12 28.20
N VAL A 528 -20.36 18.09 27.36
CA VAL A 528 -19.31 17.14 27.00
C VAL A 528 -18.77 17.46 25.60
N MET A 529 -17.45 17.52 25.46
CA MET A 529 -16.77 17.62 24.16
C MET A 529 -15.82 16.45 23.98
N ILE A 530 -16.03 15.65 22.93
CA ILE A 530 -15.09 14.63 22.46
C ILE A 530 -14.68 15.02 21.04
N ASP A 531 -13.40 15.30 20.83
CA ASP A 531 -12.90 15.87 19.57
C ASP A 531 -11.62 15.20 19.10
N ASN A 532 -11.61 14.66 17.88
CA ASN A 532 -10.38 14.14 17.27
C ASN A 532 -9.70 13.03 18.07
N ILE A 533 -10.48 12.09 18.63
CA ILE A 533 -9.92 10.86 19.21
C ILE A 533 -9.91 9.72 18.19
N ASN A 534 -9.02 8.75 18.43
CA ASN A 534 -9.08 7.44 17.77
C ASN A 534 -9.27 6.38 18.85
N LEU A 535 -10.20 5.45 18.68
CA LEU A 535 -10.53 4.42 19.67
C LEU A 535 -10.56 3.06 18.98
N ILE A 536 -9.77 2.09 19.46
CA ILE A 536 -9.73 0.71 18.93
C ILE A 536 -9.80 -0.27 20.09
N CYS A 537 -10.85 -1.09 20.17
CA CYS A 537 -11.02 -2.11 21.21
C CYS A 537 -11.64 -3.40 20.63
N TRP A 538 -11.33 -4.55 21.22
CA TRP A 538 -11.66 -5.86 20.67
C TRP A 538 -12.48 -6.76 21.60
N ILE A 539 -12.63 -6.36 22.86
CA ILE A 539 -13.22 -7.22 23.89
C ILE A 539 -14.74 -7.31 23.73
N LEU A 540 -15.29 -8.49 24.03
CA LEU A 540 -16.73 -8.74 23.97
C LEU A 540 -17.48 -7.82 24.95
N ASN A 541 -18.59 -7.19 24.51
CA ASN A 541 -19.31 -6.17 25.29
C ASN A 541 -18.43 -4.96 25.69
N GLY A 542 -17.38 -4.70 24.90
CA GLY A 542 -16.51 -3.54 25.04
C GLY A 542 -16.96 -2.39 24.15
N ASP A 543 -17.92 -1.62 24.64
CA ASP A 543 -18.43 -0.41 24.00
C ASP A 543 -17.33 0.66 23.86
N GLY A 544 -17.48 1.52 22.85
CA GLY A 544 -16.58 2.64 22.60
C GLY A 544 -16.90 3.83 23.49
N ILE A 545 -17.84 4.66 23.03
CA ILE A 545 -18.27 5.87 23.73
C ILE A 545 -19.71 5.70 24.22
N ASP A 546 -19.88 5.64 25.54
CA ASP A 546 -21.16 5.62 26.21
C ASP A 546 -21.49 7.01 26.78
N LEU A 547 -22.61 7.57 26.32
CA LEU A 547 -23.18 8.79 26.84
C LEU A 547 -24.45 8.47 27.64
N CYS A 548 -24.29 8.38 28.95
CA CYS A 548 -25.33 7.96 29.90
C CYS A 548 -25.87 9.15 30.72
N SER A 549 -27.13 9.51 30.48
CA SER A 549 -27.81 10.70 31.04
C SER A 549 -27.00 11.99 30.91
N VAL A 550 -26.58 12.32 29.69
CA VAL A 550 -25.80 13.55 29.41
C VAL A 550 -26.68 14.65 28.82
N ALA A 551 -26.41 15.91 29.17
CA ALA A 551 -27.09 17.05 28.57
C ALA A 551 -26.09 17.98 27.87
N GLY A 552 -26.24 18.15 26.55
CA GLY A 552 -25.29 18.93 25.76
C GLY A 552 -23.99 18.16 25.56
N ALA A 553 -23.94 17.28 24.56
CA ALA A 553 -22.72 16.54 24.21
C ALA A 553 -22.38 16.74 22.73
N THR A 554 -21.10 16.93 22.43
CA THR A 554 -20.59 16.92 21.05
C THR A 554 -19.50 15.88 20.93
N VAL A 555 -19.69 14.89 20.05
CA VAL A 555 -18.65 13.96 19.60
C VAL A 555 -18.33 14.31 18.17
N LYS A 556 -17.08 14.67 17.85
CA LYS A 556 -16.73 15.07 16.49
C LYS A 556 -15.36 14.63 16.03
N ASP A 557 -15.22 14.55 14.70
CA ASP A 557 -13.96 14.26 14.00
C ASP A 557 -13.25 13.05 14.61
N SER A 558 -13.97 12.00 15.02
CA SER A 558 -13.38 10.87 15.78
C SER A 558 -13.46 9.57 15.00
N PHE A 559 -12.46 8.71 15.16
CA PHE A 559 -12.47 7.34 14.63
C PHE A 559 -12.77 6.35 15.76
N ILE A 560 -13.73 5.46 15.56
CA ILE A 560 -14.10 4.45 16.55
C ILE A 560 -14.21 3.08 15.88
N ARG A 561 -13.43 2.12 16.40
CA ARG A 561 -13.51 0.70 16.08
C ARG A 561 -13.69 -0.13 17.35
N THR A 562 -14.78 -0.87 17.44
CA THR A 562 -15.09 -1.70 18.61
C THR A 562 -15.75 -3.00 18.22
N TYR A 563 -15.64 -4.00 19.10
CA TYR A 563 -16.46 -5.21 19.00
C TYR A 563 -17.94 -4.90 19.22
N ASP A 564 -18.23 -4.18 20.31
CA ASP A 564 -19.59 -3.79 20.65
C ASP A 564 -19.96 -2.40 20.12
N ASP A 565 -20.95 -1.75 20.70
CA ASP A 565 -21.44 -0.42 20.31
C ASP A 565 -20.30 0.62 20.16
N CYS A 566 -20.09 1.19 18.96
CA CYS A 566 -19.04 2.20 18.79
C CYS A 566 -19.39 3.52 19.51
N ILE A 567 -20.59 4.03 19.28
CA ILE A 567 -21.13 5.20 20.00
C ILE A 567 -22.57 4.90 20.40
N THR A 568 -22.87 5.08 21.69
CA THR A 568 -24.18 4.73 22.25
C THR A 568 -24.73 5.82 23.17
N LEU A 569 -26.01 6.15 22.97
CA LEU A 569 -26.75 7.09 23.82
C LEU A 569 -27.71 6.32 24.72
N LYS A 570 -27.53 6.44 26.03
CA LYS A 570 -28.25 5.65 27.02
C LYS A 570 -28.85 6.54 28.12
N VAL A 571 -29.92 6.06 28.75
CA VAL A 571 -30.40 6.44 30.08
C VAL A 571 -30.41 5.13 30.86
N ARG A 572 -29.45 5.00 31.78
CA ARG A 572 -29.13 3.71 32.40
C ARG A 572 -29.46 3.70 33.89
N PHE A 573 -30.00 2.58 34.36
CA PHE A 573 -30.50 2.38 35.73
C PHE A 573 -29.47 2.53 36.84
N ASN A 574 -28.19 2.29 36.53
CA ASN A 574 -27.11 2.39 37.51
C ASN A 574 -26.44 3.76 37.49
N ASN A 575 -27.06 4.73 36.82
CA ASN A 575 -26.67 6.12 36.89
C ASN A 575 -27.29 6.79 38.13
N ASP A 576 -26.53 7.69 38.77
CA ASP A 576 -26.98 8.37 39.98
C ASP A 576 -26.64 9.87 39.91
N PRO A 577 -27.64 10.76 39.80
CA PRO A 577 -29.03 10.49 39.43
C PRO A 577 -29.21 10.00 37.97
N GLU A 578 -30.24 9.20 37.74
CA GLU A 578 -30.70 8.82 36.40
C GLU A 578 -31.55 9.95 35.78
N THR A 579 -31.02 10.59 34.73
CA THR A 579 -31.65 11.74 34.06
C THR A 579 -31.68 11.58 32.54
N ASP A 580 -32.26 12.55 31.82
CA ASP A 580 -32.34 12.53 30.36
C ASP A 580 -30.96 12.46 29.69
N THR A 581 -30.89 11.81 28.52
CA THR A 581 -29.83 12.08 27.54
C THR A 581 -30.39 12.99 26.45
N LYS A 582 -29.88 14.21 26.35
CA LYS A 582 -30.43 15.20 25.41
C LYS A 582 -29.43 16.19 24.87
N ASP A 583 -29.82 16.80 23.75
CA ASP A 583 -29.04 17.84 23.07
C ASP A 583 -27.65 17.32 22.69
N VAL A 584 -27.64 16.22 21.91
CA VAL A 584 -26.42 15.50 21.51
C VAL A 584 -26.13 15.70 20.03
N LEU A 585 -24.90 16.07 19.70
CA LEU A 585 -24.37 16.17 18.34
C LEU A 585 -23.24 15.15 18.15
N ILE A 586 -23.39 14.24 17.20
CA ILE A 586 -22.33 13.35 16.71
C ILE A 586 -22.04 13.76 15.27
N GLN A 587 -20.84 14.24 14.96
CA GLN A 587 -20.54 14.75 13.62
C GLN A 587 -19.16 14.39 13.08
N LYS A 588 -19.03 14.12 11.78
CA LYS A 588 -17.73 13.84 11.14
C LYS A 588 -16.98 12.65 11.77
N CYS A 589 -17.70 11.67 12.30
CA CYS A 589 -17.10 10.47 12.87
C CYS A 589 -16.94 9.38 11.80
N ILE A 590 -15.87 8.60 11.93
CA ILE A 590 -15.63 7.40 11.12
C ILE A 590 -15.81 6.18 12.03
N ILE A 591 -16.70 5.28 11.64
CA ILE A 591 -17.17 4.16 12.46
C ILE A 591 -16.78 2.84 11.81
N TRP A 592 -16.29 1.91 12.62
CA TRP A 592 -15.96 0.55 12.22
C TRP A 592 -16.46 -0.43 13.28
N CYS A 593 -17.62 -1.03 13.06
CA CYS A 593 -18.18 -1.98 14.02
C CYS A 593 -17.78 -3.41 13.64
N ASP A 594 -16.96 -4.04 14.49
CA ASP A 594 -16.51 -5.41 14.28
C ASP A 594 -17.62 -6.44 14.57
N TYR A 595 -18.63 -6.16 15.41
CA TYR A 595 -19.77 -7.08 15.62
C TYR A 595 -21.14 -6.46 15.96
N ALA A 596 -21.26 -5.60 16.96
CA ALA A 596 -22.57 -5.14 17.46
C ALA A 596 -23.21 -3.99 16.65
N ARG A 597 -23.19 -2.74 17.15
CA ARG A 597 -23.74 -1.56 16.43
C ARG A 597 -22.68 -0.49 16.18
N GLY A 598 -22.83 0.20 15.05
CA GLY A 598 -22.06 1.40 14.77
C GLY A 598 -22.47 2.56 15.68
N ILE A 599 -23.55 3.25 15.34
CA ILE A 599 -24.12 4.31 16.18
C ILE A 599 -25.52 3.88 16.61
N ILE A 600 -25.76 3.78 17.92
CA ILE A 600 -27.04 3.36 18.48
C ILE A 600 -27.58 4.36 19.50
N ILE A 601 -28.89 4.59 19.42
CA ILE A 601 -29.64 5.45 20.33
C ILE A 601 -30.65 4.57 21.07
N GLY A 602 -30.61 4.58 22.41
CA GLY A 602 -31.61 3.97 23.29
C GLY A 602 -31.61 2.44 23.50
N PRO A 603 -30.50 1.69 23.33
CA PRO A 603 -30.49 0.27 23.73
C PRO A 603 -30.80 0.10 25.24
N GLU A 604 -30.57 1.16 26.01
CA GLU A 604 -31.04 1.37 27.35
C GLU A 604 -31.60 2.79 27.44
N CYS A 605 -32.91 2.98 27.31
CA CYS A 605 -33.51 4.32 27.21
C CYS A 605 -34.27 4.76 28.47
N GLY A 606 -33.95 4.19 29.62
CA GLY A 606 -34.62 4.48 30.89
C GLY A 606 -35.96 3.77 31.04
N ASP A 607 -36.66 4.09 32.13
CA ASP A 607 -37.96 3.55 32.46
C ASP A 607 -38.97 4.63 32.90
N TRP A 608 -40.09 4.70 32.20
CA TRP A 608 -41.14 5.66 32.45
C TRP A 608 -41.74 5.54 33.86
N THR A 609 -41.85 4.32 34.40
CA THR A 609 -42.50 4.05 35.70
C THR A 609 -41.77 4.71 36.85
N TRP A 610 -40.45 4.84 36.72
CA TRP A 610 -39.58 5.44 37.73
C TRP A 610 -39.34 6.93 37.49
N GLY A 611 -39.96 7.50 36.44
CA GLY A 611 -39.69 8.87 36.00
C GLY A 611 -38.25 9.06 35.52
N THR A 612 -37.61 7.97 35.09
CA THR A 612 -36.20 7.94 34.73
C THR A 612 -36.02 8.38 33.28
N GLY A 613 -35.76 9.67 33.12
CA GLY A 613 -35.27 10.31 31.89
C GLY A 613 -36.03 10.04 30.58
N GLY A 614 -35.32 10.22 29.48
CA GLY A 614 -35.72 9.98 28.09
C GLY A 614 -34.58 10.41 27.16
N ILE A 615 -34.69 10.10 25.87
CA ILE A 615 -33.68 10.51 24.88
C ILE A 615 -34.29 11.50 23.90
N SER A 616 -33.70 12.69 23.76
CA SER A 616 -34.26 13.69 22.85
C SER A 616 -33.27 14.68 22.27
N ASN A 617 -33.61 15.23 21.10
CA ASN A 617 -32.79 16.24 20.41
C ASN A 617 -31.38 15.73 20.11
N CYS A 618 -31.30 14.64 19.36
CA CYS A 618 -30.02 14.04 18.96
C CYS A 618 -29.82 14.20 17.44
N LEU A 619 -28.68 14.74 17.05
CA LEU A 619 -28.28 14.90 15.65
C LEU A 619 -26.99 14.11 15.40
N ILE A 620 -27.04 13.21 14.44
CA ILE A 620 -25.92 12.43 13.94
C ILE A 620 -25.72 12.87 12.49
N GLU A 621 -24.61 13.54 12.17
CA GLU A 621 -24.41 14.12 10.85
C GLU A 621 -23.01 13.99 10.25
N ASP A 622 -22.93 13.93 8.92
CA ASP A 622 -21.66 13.93 8.18
C ASP A 622 -20.71 12.79 8.60
N CYS A 623 -21.27 11.66 9.04
CA CYS A 623 -20.50 10.48 9.48
C CYS A 623 -20.26 9.47 8.34
N ILE A 624 -19.21 8.66 8.50
CA ILE A 624 -18.89 7.56 7.59
C ILE A 624 -18.84 6.25 8.39
N VAL A 625 -19.62 5.26 7.98
CA VAL A 625 -19.50 3.89 8.49
C VAL A 625 -18.68 3.08 7.49
N LEU A 626 -17.46 2.73 7.87
CA LEU A 626 -16.56 1.89 7.07
C LEU A 626 -16.87 0.41 7.21
N GLU A 627 -17.42 -0.01 8.35
CA GLU A 627 -17.67 -1.42 8.59
C GLU A 627 -18.86 -1.64 9.52
N GLN A 628 -19.65 -2.66 9.16
CA GLN A 628 -20.70 -3.24 9.97
C GLN A 628 -20.78 -4.72 9.59
N SER A 629 -20.21 -5.58 10.43
CA SER A 629 -19.98 -6.98 10.07
C SER A 629 -21.21 -7.88 10.26
N ASN A 630 -22.13 -7.55 11.17
CA ASN A 630 -23.25 -8.42 11.54
C ASN A 630 -24.58 -7.66 11.66
N GLY A 631 -25.64 -8.27 11.17
CA GLY A 631 -27.02 -7.81 11.21
C GLY A 631 -28.00 -8.93 11.53
N ASP A 632 -27.53 -10.03 12.12
CA ASP A 632 -28.35 -11.20 12.45
C ASP A 632 -29.08 -11.06 13.81
N GLY A 633 -30.28 -11.63 13.87
CA GLY A 633 -30.99 -12.04 15.09
C GLY A 633 -31.58 -10.96 16.00
N ASP A 634 -31.07 -9.73 15.98
CA ASP A 634 -31.50 -8.65 16.87
C ASP A 634 -31.46 -7.27 16.18
N PHE A 635 -31.35 -6.19 16.95
CA PHE A 635 -31.27 -4.80 16.48
C PHE A 635 -29.86 -4.33 16.08
N ARG A 636 -28.92 -5.25 15.76
CA ARG A 636 -27.61 -4.86 15.22
C ARG A 636 -27.73 -4.17 13.85
N ALA A 637 -27.09 -3.01 13.71
CA ALA A 637 -26.95 -2.27 12.45
C ALA A 637 -25.89 -1.17 12.56
N ALA A 638 -25.48 -0.66 11.39
CA ALA A 638 -24.60 0.50 11.28
C ALA A 638 -25.20 1.74 11.95
N LEU A 639 -26.51 1.97 11.76
CA LEU A 639 -27.27 3.05 12.38
C LEU A 639 -28.52 2.49 13.06
N SER A 640 -28.71 2.77 14.34
CA SER A 640 -29.78 2.18 15.13
C SER A 640 -30.52 3.20 16.00
N ALA A 641 -31.85 3.16 15.99
CA ALA A 641 -32.71 3.83 16.96
C ALA A 641 -33.61 2.79 17.63
N VAL A 642 -33.27 2.44 18.87
CA VAL A 642 -33.89 1.34 19.61
C VAL A 642 -34.49 1.91 20.88
N GLN A 643 -35.75 1.62 21.18
CA GLN A 643 -36.40 1.98 22.43
C GLN A 643 -36.60 0.72 23.26
N GLN A 644 -35.58 0.36 24.04
CA GLN A 644 -35.59 -0.82 24.91
C GLN A 644 -35.64 -0.40 26.39
N GLU A 645 -36.57 -1.00 27.15
CA GLU A 645 -36.74 -0.67 28.57
C GLU A 645 -35.70 -1.35 29.48
N GLN A 646 -35.44 -0.72 30.63
CA GLN A 646 -34.49 -1.22 31.63
C GLN A 646 -35.14 -2.04 32.76
N HIS A 647 -36.33 -1.66 33.22
CA HIS A 647 -36.96 -2.23 34.43
C HIS A 647 -38.32 -2.90 34.20
N GLY A 648 -38.69 -3.14 32.94
CA GLY A 648 -39.96 -3.79 32.61
C GLY A 648 -41.20 -2.92 32.88
N GLY A 649 -41.07 -1.70 33.41
CA GLY A 649 -42.16 -0.76 33.67
C GLY A 649 -42.61 -0.01 32.41
N GLY A 650 -41.72 0.09 31.41
CA GLY A 650 -41.98 0.68 30.11
C GLY A 650 -40.84 1.62 29.73
N ALA A 651 -40.40 1.56 28.47
CA ALA A 651 -39.31 2.39 27.99
C ALA A 651 -39.66 3.88 28.07
N ALA A 652 -38.69 4.72 28.39
CA ALA A 652 -38.90 6.15 28.43
C ALA A 652 -38.96 6.76 27.01
N PRO A 653 -39.55 7.96 26.83
CA PRO A 653 -39.74 8.57 25.52
C PRO A 653 -38.44 8.79 24.73
N MET A 654 -38.51 8.52 23.42
CA MET A 654 -37.50 8.90 22.43
C MET A 654 -38.11 9.86 21.42
N ARG A 655 -37.50 11.04 21.23
CA ARG A 655 -38.06 12.05 20.31
C ARG A 655 -37.02 12.92 19.63
N ASN A 656 -37.29 13.34 18.39
CA ASN A 656 -36.45 14.28 17.65
C ASN A 656 -35.00 13.76 17.52
N ILE A 657 -34.86 12.65 16.81
CA ILE A 657 -33.57 11.99 16.54
C ILE A 657 -33.35 12.01 15.03
N THR A 658 -32.24 12.60 14.60
CA THR A 658 -31.91 12.77 13.18
C THR A 658 -30.58 12.14 12.84
N PHE A 659 -30.56 11.31 11.81
CA PHE A 659 -29.37 10.81 11.11
C PHE A 659 -29.32 11.48 9.74
N ARG A 660 -28.25 12.24 9.44
CA ARG A 660 -28.17 13.06 8.23
C ARG A 660 -26.82 12.98 7.53
N ASN A 661 -26.80 12.94 6.20
CA ASN A 661 -25.57 12.98 5.39
C ASN A 661 -24.58 11.88 5.78
N ILE A 662 -25.06 10.63 5.87
CA ILE A 662 -24.22 9.50 6.30
C ILE A 662 -23.86 8.64 5.10
N LEU A 663 -22.59 8.29 4.98
CA LEU A 663 -22.11 7.29 4.04
C LEU A 663 -21.84 5.97 4.77
N ILE A 664 -22.56 4.92 4.40
CA ILE A 664 -22.19 3.54 4.72
C ILE A 664 -21.39 3.03 3.53
N ASP A 665 -20.07 3.06 3.65
CA ASP A 665 -19.14 2.77 2.56
C ASP A 665 -18.89 1.26 2.50
N ASP A 666 -19.43 0.57 1.50
CA ASP A 666 -19.11 -0.84 1.20
C ASP A 666 -19.41 -1.82 2.36
N ILE A 667 -20.65 -1.81 2.85
CA ILE A 667 -21.11 -2.65 3.96
C ILE A 667 -20.87 -4.15 3.71
N GLN A 668 -20.54 -4.91 4.76
CA GLN A 668 -20.33 -6.35 4.62
C GLN A 668 -21.61 -7.11 4.23
N PRO A 669 -21.48 -8.26 3.54
CA PRO A 669 -22.61 -9.13 3.19
C PRO A 669 -23.50 -9.52 4.37
N THR A 670 -22.92 -9.60 5.56
CA THR A 670 -23.60 -9.97 6.80
C THR A 670 -24.02 -8.77 7.65
N GLY A 671 -23.74 -7.54 7.23
CA GLY A 671 -24.14 -6.32 7.93
C GLY A 671 -25.61 -5.94 7.73
N ARG A 672 -26.08 -4.99 8.54
CA ARG A 672 -27.38 -4.30 8.35
C ARG A 672 -27.17 -2.79 8.32
N PRO A 673 -27.73 -2.04 7.35
CA PRO A 673 -27.53 -0.59 7.30
C PRO A 673 -28.27 0.17 8.41
N ILE A 674 -29.59 0.00 8.52
CA ILE A 674 -30.43 0.76 9.45
C ILE A 674 -31.31 -0.19 10.26
N CYS A 675 -31.44 0.05 11.55
CA CYS A 675 -32.42 -0.61 12.40
C CYS A 675 -33.22 0.42 13.22
N VAL A 676 -34.54 0.28 13.23
CA VAL A 676 -35.43 0.97 14.16
C VAL A 676 -36.21 -0.10 14.92
N GLU A 677 -36.13 -0.09 16.24
CA GLU A 677 -36.87 -1.04 17.07
C GLU A 677 -37.54 -0.34 18.25
N GLN A 678 -38.78 -0.72 18.52
CA GLN A 678 -39.52 -0.25 19.68
C GLN A 678 -39.98 -1.44 20.51
N THR A 679 -39.78 -1.39 21.82
CA THR A 679 -40.38 -2.37 22.75
C THR A 679 -41.91 -2.28 22.72
N GLN A 680 -42.59 -3.28 23.31
CA GLN A 680 -44.04 -3.30 23.45
C GLN A 680 -44.55 -2.10 24.26
N GLN A 681 -45.59 -1.44 23.75
CA GLN A 681 -46.12 -0.21 24.31
C GLN A 681 -46.69 -0.43 25.71
N LYS A 682 -46.11 0.29 26.68
CA LYS A 682 -46.61 0.50 28.03
C LYS A 682 -46.86 2.00 28.22
N ASN A 683 -47.48 2.41 29.33
CA ASN A 683 -47.72 3.84 29.60
C ASN A 683 -46.43 4.65 29.44
N GLY A 684 -46.47 5.74 28.68
CA GLY A 684 -45.34 6.64 28.45
C GLY A 684 -44.29 6.21 27.42
N CYS A 685 -44.39 5.01 26.86
CA CYS A 685 -43.51 4.51 25.80
C CYS A 685 -43.90 5.15 24.45
N THR A 686 -43.18 6.20 24.04
CA THR A 686 -43.40 6.90 22.76
C THR A 686 -42.08 7.05 22.00
N MET A 687 -42.10 6.72 20.69
CA MET A 687 -41.02 7.04 19.76
C MET A 687 -41.57 7.97 18.67
N GLU A 688 -41.03 9.18 18.58
CA GLU A 688 -41.55 10.23 17.70
C GLU A 688 -40.45 11.00 16.96
N ASP A 689 -40.71 11.47 15.75
CA ASP A 689 -39.79 12.35 15.00
C ASP A 689 -38.40 11.72 14.81
N ILE A 690 -38.37 10.54 14.21
CA ILE A 690 -37.13 9.86 13.82
C ILE A 690 -36.89 10.11 12.34
N LEU A 691 -35.79 10.76 12.01
CA LEU A 691 -35.45 11.16 10.65
C LEU A 691 -34.14 10.51 10.20
N PHE A 692 -34.19 9.79 9.08
CA PHE A 692 -33.03 9.41 8.30
C PHE A 692 -33.03 10.24 7.02
N GLN A 693 -31.99 11.04 6.78
CA GLN A 693 -31.91 11.98 5.66
C GLN A 693 -30.56 11.87 4.93
N ASN A 694 -30.57 11.82 3.59
CA ASN A 694 -29.35 11.79 2.78
C ASN A 694 -28.37 10.69 3.20
N ILE A 695 -28.85 9.45 3.28
CA ILE A 695 -28.00 8.30 3.62
C ILE A 695 -27.66 7.56 2.34
N THR A 696 -26.37 7.33 2.11
CA THR A 696 -25.87 6.55 0.99
C THR A 696 -25.33 5.23 1.50
N ILE A 697 -25.87 4.12 0.99
CA ILE A 697 -25.44 2.76 1.31
C ILE A 697 -24.73 2.23 0.06
N ILE A 698 -23.44 1.97 0.18
CA ILE A 698 -22.63 1.31 -0.84
C ILE A 698 -22.45 -0.15 -0.40
N ASP A 699 -22.65 -1.07 -1.33
CA ASP A 699 -22.47 -2.50 -1.15
C ASP A 699 -21.91 -3.10 -2.45
N LYS A 700 -20.67 -3.59 -2.42
CA LYS A 700 -20.05 -4.24 -3.58
C LYS A 700 -20.24 -5.75 -3.62
N SER A 701 -20.64 -6.38 -2.51
CA SER A 701 -20.56 -7.84 -2.32
C SER A 701 -21.91 -8.52 -2.07
N GLY A 702 -23.01 -7.77 -1.98
CA GLY A 702 -24.36 -8.25 -1.72
C GLY A 702 -24.66 -8.34 -0.21
N CYS A 703 -25.17 -7.25 0.36
CA CYS A 703 -25.69 -7.19 1.73
C CYS A 703 -26.96 -8.02 1.85
N ARG A 704 -26.94 -9.02 2.75
CA ARG A 704 -28.04 -9.98 2.93
C ARG A 704 -29.15 -9.43 3.82
N TYR A 705 -28.82 -8.61 4.82
CA TYR A 705 -29.80 -8.07 5.74
C TYR A 705 -30.31 -6.71 5.28
N LYS A 706 -31.64 -6.60 5.23
CA LYS A 706 -32.36 -5.38 4.91
C LYS A 706 -32.29 -4.42 6.09
N SER A 707 -32.46 -3.13 5.83
CA SER A 707 -32.83 -2.20 6.88
C SER A 707 -34.17 -2.62 7.50
N THR A 708 -34.35 -2.46 8.80
CA THR A 708 -35.55 -2.95 9.51
C THR A 708 -36.22 -1.87 10.35
N VAL A 709 -37.55 -1.95 10.43
CA VAL A 709 -38.37 -1.25 11.42
C VAL A 709 -39.24 -2.28 12.11
N VAL A 710 -39.15 -2.40 13.43
CA VAL A 710 -39.93 -3.35 14.24
C VAL A 710 -40.59 -2.60 15.39
N THR A 711 -41.92 -2.65 15.51
CA THR A 711 -42.62 -1.86 16.55
C THR A 711 -43.21 -2.68 17.69
N ASN A 712 -43.17 -4.01 17.64
CA ASN A 712 -43.67 -4.89 18.72
C ASN A 712 -45.08 -4.54 19.24
N ASN A 713 -46.02 -4.24 18.34
CA ASN A 713 -47.39 -3.75 18.60
C ASN A 713 -47.50 -2.31 19.13
N SER A 714 -46.40 -1.59 19.22
CA SER A 714 -46.34 -0.15 19.50
C SER A 714 -46.54 0.69 18.24
N TRP A 715 -46.67 1.99 18.44
CA TRP A 715 -46.81 2.99 17.39
C TRP A 715 -45.62 3.96 17.37
N ILE A 716 -44.95 4.07 16.23
CA ILE A 716 -43.94 5.11 15.95
C ILE A 716 -44.60 6.25 15.17
N SER A 717 -44.51 7.49 15.67
CA SER A 717 -45.04 8.66 14.98
C SER A 717 -43.95 9.39 14.19
N ARG A 718 -44.25 9.78 12.95
CA ARG A 718 -43.34 10.58 12.10
C ARG A 718 -41.94 9.97 11.90
N LEU A 719 -41.89 8.69 11.50
CA LEU A 719 -40.65 8.06 11.01
C LEU A 719 -40.43 8.47 9.55
N THR A 720 -39.33 9.15 9.25
CA THR A 720 -39.07 9.68 7.90
C THR A 720 -37.79 9.09 7.32
N PHE A 721 -37.89 8.56 6.11
CA PHE A 721 -36.77 8.22 5.24
C PHE A 721 -36.74 9.22 4.07
N ASP A 722 -35.79 10.16 4.10
CA ASP A 722 -35.64 11.24 3.12
C ASP A 722 -34.35 11.03 2.33
N ASN A 723 -34.47 10.79 1.02
CA ASN A 723 -33.32 10.60 0.13
C ASN A 723 -32.31 9.55 0.60
N ILE A 724 -32.80 8.33 0.89
CA ILE A 724 -31.96 7.17 1.19
C ILE A 724 -31.63 6.43 -0.11
N THR A 725 -30.35 6.14 -0.35
CA THR A 725 -29.91 5.43 -1.55
C THR A 725 -29.15 4.15 -1.21
N TYR A 726 -29.37 3.10 -2.00
CA TYR A 726 -28.65 1.84 -1.99
C TYR A 726 -28.02 1.62 -3.36
N ASN A 727 -26.69 1.65 -3.45
CA ASN A 727 -25.94 1.61 -4.72
C ASN A 727 -26.50 2.60 -5.77
N GLY A 728 -26.86 3.81 -5.33
CA GLY A 728 -27.43 4.87 -6.17
C GLY A 728 -28.94 4.76 -6.43
N ALA A 729 -29.59 3.64 -6.11
CA ALA A 729 -31.05 3.50 -6.23
C ALA A 729 -31.76 4.02 -4.97
N LYS A 730 -32.78 4.86 -5.13
CA LYS A 730 -33.55 5.38 -3.98
C LYS A 730 -34.41 4.30 -3.33
N ILE A 731 -34.44 4.27 -2.00
CA ILE A 731 -35.39 3.47 -1.21
C ILE A 731 -36.67 4.29 -1.03
N MET A 732 -37.75 3.88 -1.70
CA MET A 732 -39.03 4.61 -1.72
C MET A 732 -40.15 3.92 -0.94
N GLY A 733 -39.86 2.82 -0.26
CA GLY A 733 -40.86 1.97 0.38
C GLY A 733 -40.28 0.65 0.90
N GLU A 734 -41.14 -0.17 1.50
CA GLU A 734 -40.81 -1.57 1.81
C GLU A 734 -40.47 -2.35 0.53
N GLY A 735 -39.45 -3.23 0.60
CA GLY A 735 -38.97 -3.97 -0.56
C GLY A 735 -37.66 -4.69 -0.29
N ASP A 736 -36.76 -4.69 -1.27
CA ASP A 736 -35.50 -5.46 -1.21
C ASP A 736 -34.49 -4.92 -0.19
N HIS A 737 -34.61 -3.65 0.21
CA HIS A 737 -33.64 -2.98 1.08
C HIS A 737 -34.20 -2.45 2.41
N LEU A 738 -35.53 -2.50 2.59
CA LEU A 738 -36.23 -2.06 3.80
C LEU A 738 -37.39 -3.02 4.10
N GLN A 739 -37.50 -3.42 5.37
CA GLN A 739 -38.60 -4.23 5.89
C GLN A 739 -39.26 -3.51 7.08
N ILE A 740 -40.60 -3.48 7.11
CA ILE A 740 -41.35 -2.86 8.20
C ILE A 740 -42.29 -3.90 8.81
N GLN A 741 -42.16 -4.12 10.12
CA GLN A 741 -42.98 -5.04 10.90
C GLN A 741 -43.65 -4.29 12.05
N GLY A 742 -44.93 -3.98 11.89
CA GLY A 742 -45.74 -3.31 12.92
C GLY A 742 -46.35 -2.01 12.45
N ASN A 743 -46.64 -1.11 13.39
CA ASN A 743 -47.42 0.09 13.15
C ASN A 743 -46.52 1.34 13.26
N ALA A 744 -46.29 2.02 12.14
CA ALA A 744 -45.54 3.26 12.10
C ALA A 744 -46.14 4.23 11.07
N GLU A 745 -46.15 5.51 11.41
CA GLU A 745 -46.41 6.60 10.46
C GLU A 745 -45.12 6.89 9.68
N VAL A 746 -44.98 6.26 8.51
CA VAL A 746 -43.75 6.33 7.71
C VAL A 746 -43.89 7.29 6.52
N PHE A 747 -42.94 8.20 6.38
CA PHE A 747 -42.83 9.13 5.27
C PHE A 747 -41.59 8.81 4.42
N TYR A 748 -41.77 8.79 3.09
CA TYR A 748 -40.69 8.69 2.11
C TYR A 748 -40.60 9.99 1.33
N LYS A 749 -39.42 10.62 1.28
CA LYS A 749 -39.21 11.93 0.64
C LYS A 749 -38.08 11.90 -0.39
#